data_AF-A0A2N7DSM4-F1
#
_entry.id   AF-A0A2N7DSM4-F1
#
_cell.length_a   1.000
_cell.length_b   1.000
_cell.length_c   1.000
_cell.angle_alpha   90.00
_cell.angle_beta   90.00
_cell.angle_gamma   90.00
#
_symmetry.space_group_name_H-M   'P 1'
#
loop_
_entity.id
_entity.type
_entity.pdbx_description
1 polymer ?
#
loop_
_entity_poly.entity_id
_entity_poly.type
_entity_poly.pdbx_seq_one_letter_code
_entity_poly.pdbx_strand_id
1 'polypeptide(L)'
;MAKSPLAKNSKTVNHVRNNKNVVPLHLSIPYKNSNSRKATEFDISLLLHLGADSNNVKINSRIPFLRSFCKKTNQYVDYGRSAATVSSLYDALRAFIVFSDAVNVDPFSEAGYLKYAGNDGELRHRMKMYRPSKRLWEMSHGDELGIQESTASNKTSALRTALSWCGLPADTWATHHRGFSGEQTPYKGYSDAEEEVLVARISELFFILAPQLIAAKKQNLVLPIELPVVIDLGGHQEIISIKTSLKAQTHGKSKTGTSVKSAAAFNMAMGAAYHLMCFFTSLNDGDVQSIAHPITIHTDERDKSLQVVKVSSFKARANKEVDAVLSNQSFDVDKRDGVKFIKTLETLSALYGGGEKGSELLFTLNNQGEKSSTFNLMEINKHLMVELNVLSPTRASCLPWFKELFYSYRNQHIIELKKQTNTLGRTVVSKVTRPCSKTKSVQGATNSAYCILSCYTDLPLKGILLPLTYSDKDAEGNISVSFKYRNGESHHFSVPAADKALIEDIEQFATELADKQQSKRAERLLLKRGHQKEAPKDWDGISLISANLMTTWSIETNEYFISLQSSRWREMTSNQAYSVSGAGGVQSLLQNLLQTIDKHYANGDPRLNRVIVSQALQVIELLDEDTGLEQAKEIVAAKLGISMLTHDEWKKKQEEERAKTNPNGIHCNGQQNIAGGKNTQRETNNAMKLQLSCAEYDMCHKCQSAKAVDETQSIYKLISFIDVLKEAVNLYPNAQEEVHERIAAFEVTLDGASKDVYDGAMVLFNQNGRHPRVSMDHAILALHR
;
A
#
# COMPACT_ATOMS: atom_id res chain seq x y z
N MET A 1 67.08 -17.77 47.34
CA MET A 1 67.31 -18.49 46.06
C MET A 1 65.97 -18.75 45.38
N ALA A 2 65.94 -18.56 44.06
CA ALA A 2 64.75 -18.23 43.27
C ALA A 2 63.78 -19.40 43.03
N LYS A 3 62.48 -19.07 42.97
CA LYS A 3 61.42 -19.92 42.39
C LYS A 3 61.45 -19.76 40.87
N SER A 4 61.45 -20.88 40.16
CA SER A 4 61.42 -20.98 38.69
C SER A 4 60.08 -20.47 38.10
N PRO A 5 60.07 -19.66 37.02
CA PRO A 5 58.89 -18.96 36.52
C PRO A 5 58.13 -19.69 35.39
N LEU A 6 57.97 -21.02 35.44
CA LEU A 6 57.29 -21.77 34.36
C LEU A 6 56.04 -22.57 34.77
N ALA A 7 55.54 -22.43 36.01
CA ALA A 7 54.34 -23.11 36.49
C ALA A 7 53.04 -22.26 36.41
N LYS A 8 52.92 -21.38 35.41
CA LYS A 8 51.67 -20.67 35.08
C LYS A 8 51.51 -20.61 33.58
N ASN A 9 51.11 -21.73 32.95
CA ASN A 9 50.37 -21.82 31.68
C ASN A 9 50.39 -23.27 31.17
N SER A 10 49.65 -24.20 31.78
CA SER A 10 49.18 -25.39 31.07
C SER A 10 47.68 -25.28 30.87
N LYS A 11 47.30 -24.67 29.74
CA LYS A 11 45.96 -24.86 29.20
C LYS A 11 45.87 -26.32 28.76
N THR A 12 44.83 -26.99 29.24
CA THR A 12 44.38 -28.30 28.79
C THR A 12 44.39 -28.35 27.26
N VAL A 13 45.21 -29.23 26.70
CA VAL A 13 45.22 -29.55 25.27
C VAL A 13 43.94 -30.33 24.99
N ASN A 14 42.92 -29.65 24.47
CA ASN A 14 41.78 -30.33 23.87
C ASN A 14 42.28 -31.12 22.65
N HIS A 15 42.05 -32.43 22.66
CA HIS A 15 42.32 -33.32 21.53
C HIS A 15 41.64 -32.77 20.26
N VAL A 16 42.45 -32.22 19.35
CA VAL A 16 42.02 -31.95 17.98
C VAL A 16 41.98 -33.30 17.26
N ARG A 17 40.77 -33.87 17.09
CA ARG A 17 40.55 -34.94 16.11
C ARG A 17 40.84 -34.36 14.73
N ASN A 18 41.95 -34.80 14.15
CA ASN A 18 42.46 -34.40 12.85
C ASN A 18 41.62 -35.08 11.74
N ASN A 19 40.41 -34.57 11.46
CA ASN A 19 39.65 -34.92 10.25
C ASN A 19 40.16 -34.09 9.06
N LYS A 20 41.38 -34.38 8.59
CA LYS A 20 42.00 -33.67 7.45
C LYS A 20 41.67 -34.25 6.06
N ASN A 21 40.58 -35.02 5.93
CA ASN A 21 40.08 -35.51 4.63
C ASN A 21 38.54 -35.46 4.50
N VAL A 22 37.87 -34.56 5.22
CA VAL A 22 36.48 -34.18 4.91
C VAL A 22 36.46 -32.67 4.76
N VAL A 23 36.39 -32.17 3.53
CA VAL A 23 36.11 -30.75 3.28
C VAL A 23 34.76 -30.45 3.95
N PRO A 24 34.69 -29.56 4.96
CA PRO A 24 33.41 -29.17 5.52
C PRO A 24 32.55 -28.61 4.39
N LEU A 25 31.33 -29.13 4.24
CA LEU A 25 30.32 -28.59 3.34
C LEU A 25 29.89 -27.21 3.89
N HIS A 26 30.72 -26.17 3.69
CA HIS A 26 30.36 -24.80 4.03
C HIS A 26 29.39 -24.30 2.96
N LEU A 27 28.10 -24.59 3.14
CA LEU A 27 27.02 -24.00 2.38
C LEU A 27 26.67 -22.64 3.00
N SER A 28 27.56 -21.66 2.83
CA SER A 28 27.36 -20.32 3.35
C SER A 28 27.17 -19.27 2.25
N ILE A 29 26.37 -18.24 2.56
CA ILE A 29 26.11 -17.10 1.69
C ILE A 29 26.31 -15.78 2.44
N PRO A 30 26.64 -14.67 1.74
CA PRO A 30 26.53 -13.34 2.32
C PRO A 30 25.05 -12.99 2.51
N TYR A 31 24.64 -12.64 3.73
CA TYR A 31 23.26 -12.33 4.06
C TYR A 31 23.18 -11.00 4.80
N LYS A 32 22.27 -10.12 4.37
CA LYS A 32 21.97 -8.86 5.03
C LYS A 32 20.52 -8.85 5.50
N ASN A 33 20.33 -9.00 6.80
CA ASN A 33 19.03 -8.81 7.45
C ASN A 33 18.58 -7.35 7.26
N SER A 34 17.29 -7.11 7.03
CA SER A 34 16.71 -5.76 6.91
C SER A 34 17.01 -4.86 8.11
N ASN A 35 17.20 -5.45 9.29
CA ASN A 35 17.52 -4.74 10.52
C ASN A 35 19.03 -4.64 10.81
N SER A 36 19.88 -5.26 9.98
CA SER A 36 21.35 -5.24 10.14
C SER A 36 22.01 -4.31 9.12
N ARG A 37 22.92 -3.47 9.61
CA ARG A 37 23.73 -2.61 8.73
C ARG A 37 24.86 -3.36 8.03
N LYS A 38 25.33 -4.48 8.60
CA LYS A 38 26.42 -5.28 8.05
C LYS A 38 25.89 -6.59 7.46
N ALA A 39 26.46 -6.98 6.33
CA ALA A 39 26.29 -8.34 5.81
C ALA A 39 27.06 -9.31 6.72
N THR A 40 26.49 -10.48 6.93
CA THR A 40 27.07 -11.58 7.72
C THR A 40 27.09 -12.85 6.88
N GLU A 41 28.00 -13.76 7.20
CA GLU A 41 27.96 -15.11 6.65
C GLU A 41 26.77 -15.88 7.24
N PHE A 42 25.99 -16.55 6.39
CA PHE A 42 24.78 -17.27 6.78
C PHE A 42 24.79 -18.68 6.20
N ASP A 43 24.59 -19.68 7.05
CA ASP A 43 24.56 -21.10 6.68
C ASP A 43 23.18 -21.49 6.13
N ILE A 44 23.15 -22.01 4.90
CA ILE A 44 21.95 -22.45 4.19
C ILE A 44 21.77 -23.97 4.20
N SER A 45 22.55 -24.70 5.00
CA SER A 45 22.50 -26.17 5.09
C SER A 45 21.11 -26.71 5.43
N LEU A 46 20.26 -25.91 6.07
CA LEU A 46 18.85 -26.24 6.32
C LEU A 46 18.06 -26.58 5.04
N LEU A 47 18.42 -26.01 3.88
CA LEU A 47 17.78 -26.30 2.59
C LEU A 47 18.04 -27.74 2.08
N LEU A 48 19.02 -28.44 2.67
CA LEU A 48 19.26 -29.86 2.39
C LEU A 48 18.22 -30.77 3.01
N HIS A 49 17.39 -30.29 3.92
CA HIS A 49 16.41 -31.12 4.63
C HIS A 49 15.00 -30.91 4.08
N LEU A 50 14.17 -31.96 4.13
CA LEU A 50 12.77 -31.90 3.72
C LEU A 50 12.03 -30.79 4.49
N GLY A 51 11.34 -29.91 3.77
CA GLY A 51 10.64 -28.76 4.34
C GLY A 51 11.56 -27.68 4.92
N ALA A 52 12.85 -27.72 4.59
CA ALA A 52 13.87 -26.82 5.13
C ALA A 52 13.98 -26.84 6.66
N ASP A 53 13.72 -27.99 7.28
CA ASP A 53 13.79 -28.25 8.71
C ASP A 53 14.88 -29.27 9.01
N SER A 54 15.88 -28.89 9.82
CA SER A 54 17.01 -29.75 10.19
C SER A 54 16.62 -31.04 10.90
N ASN A 55 15.42 -31.12 11.48
CA ASN A 55 14.91 -32.32 12.13
C ASN A 55 14.43 -33.38 11.12
N ASN A 56 14.22 -33.00 9.86
CA ASN A 56 13.72 -33.89 8.82
C ASN A 56 14.86 -34.56 8.03
N VAL A 57 14.48 -35.52 7.19
CA VAL A 57 15.41 -36.28 6.33
C VAL A 57 16.20 -35.36 5.41
N LYS A 58 17.50 -35.63 5.33
CA LYS A 58 18.43 -34.95 4.43
C LYS A 58 18.32 -35.50 3.00
N ILE A 59 18.16 -34.62 2.04
CA ILE A 59 18.03 -34.90 0.61
C ILE A 59 19.35 -34.55 -0.10
N ASN A 60 20.21 -35.55 -0.27
CA ASN A 60 21.57 -35.35 -0.79
C ASN A 60 21.62 -34.89 -2.25
N SER A 61 20.58 -35.15 -3.05
CA SER A 61 20.50 -34.71 -4.46
C SER A 61 20.54 -33.18 -4.63
N ARG A 62 20.23 -32.41 -3.58
CA ARG A 62 20.24 -30.93 -3.58
C ARG A 62 21.66 -30.33 -3.51
N ILE A 63 22.63 -31.09 -3.00
CA ILE A 63 23.99 -30.62 -2.72
C ILE A 63 24.64 -29.90 -3.93
N PRO A 64 24.67 -30.45 -5.16
CA PRO A 64 25.30 -29.77 -6.29
C PRO A 64 24.68 -28.40 -6.59
N PHE A 65 23.36 -28.30 -6.56
CA PHE A 65 22.62 -27.06 -6.83
C PHE A 65 22.89 -25.97 -5.78
N LEU A 66 22.87 -26.33 -4.50
CA LEU A 66 23.14 -25.39 -3.41
C LEU A 66 24.61 -24.94 -3.38
N ARG A 67 25.56 -25.81 -3.76
CA ARG A 67 26.98 -25.42 -3.92
C ARG A 67 27.14 -24.40 -5.03
N SER A 68 26.48 -24.60 -6.17
CA SER A 68 26.51 -23.64 -7.28
C SER A 68 25.92 -22.29 -6.83
N PHE A 69 24.80 -22.33 -6.12
CA PHE A 69 24.17 -21.13 -5.56
C PHE A 69 25.13 -20.36 -4.64
N CYS A 70 25.72 -21.01 -3.63
CA CYS A 70 26.71 -20.40 -2.73
C CYS A 70 27.89 -19.77 -3.49
N LYS A 71 28.41 -20.45 -4.51
CA LYS A 71 29.50 -19.90 -5.33
C LYS A 71 29.07 -18.61 -6.03
N LYS A 72 27.90 -18.59 -6.67
CA LYS A 72 27.39 -17.43 -7.41
C LYS A 72 27.04 -16.27 -6.48
N THR A 73 26.47 -16.53 -5.31
CA THR A 73 26.13 -15.49 -4.33
C THR A 73 27.37 -14.76 -3.80
N ASN A 74 28.45 -15.50 -3.51
CA ASN A 74 29.71 -14.91 -3.05
C ASN A 74 30.33 -14.06 -4.17
N GLN A 75 30.46 -14.62 -5.39
CA GLN A 75 30.97 -13.88 -6.56
C GLN A 75 30.20 -12.58 -6.81
N TYR A 76 28.87 -12.59 -6.71
CA TYR A 76 28.04 -11.42 -6.93
C TYR A 76 28.40 -10.27 -5.96
N VAL A 77 28.57 -10.59 -4.67
CA VAL A 77 28.93 -9.60 -3.64
C VAL A 77 30.39 -9.17 -3.77
N ASP A 78 31.30 -10.09 -4.11
CA ASP A 78 32.71 -9.79 -4.35
C ASP A 78 32.90 -8.79 -5.50
N TYR A 79 32.00 -8.77 -6.49
CA TYR A 79 31.93 -7.75 -7.53
C TYR A 79 31.31 -6.41 -7.09
N GLY A 80 31.21 -6.15 -5.78
CA GLY A 80 30.69 -4.91 -5.22
C GLY A 80 29.17 -4.77 -5.27
N ARG A 81 28.42 -5.85 -5.53
CA ARG A 81 26.95 -5.81 -5.57
C ARG A 81 26.33 -6.05 -4.18
N SER A 82 25.06 -5.70 -4.04
CA SER A 82 24.36 -5.69 -2.75
C SER A 82 24.05 -7.08 -2.20
N ALA A 83 24.54 -7.39 -1.00
CA ALA A 83 24.19 -8.58 -0.23
C ALA A 83 22.70 -8.69 0.14
N ALA A 84 21.94 -7.57 0.14
CA ALA A 84 20.49 -7.63 0.33
C ALA A 84 19.77 -8.33 -0.84
N THR A 85 20.35 -8.26 -2.04
CA THR A 85 19.86 -9.00 -3.21
C THR A 85 19.99 -10.49 -2.96
N VAL A 86 21.15 -10.93 -2.45
CA VAL A 86 21.41 -12.33 -2.10
C VAL A 86 20.41 -12.85 -1.07
N SER A 87 20.14 -12.07 -0.01
CA SER A 87 19.11 -12.42 0.98
C SER A 87 17.73 -12.64 0.34
N SER A 88 17.33 -11.76 -0.58
CA SER A 88 16.04 -11.86 -1.27
C SER A 88 15.95 -13.09 -2.17
N LEU A 89 17.04 -13.44 -2.87
CA LEU A 89 17.12 -14.64 -3.70
C LEU A 89 17.06 -15.92 -2.86
N TYR A 90 17.76 -15.93 -1.72
CA TYR A 90 17.70 -17.04 -0.76
C TYR A 90 16.28 -17.25 -0.21
N ASP A 91 15.60 -16.17 0.20
CA ASP A 91 14.24 -16.28 0.75
C ASP A 91 13.24 -16.81 -0.30
N ALA A 92 13.39 -16.41 -1.58
CA ALA A 92 12.61 -16.94 -2.69
C ALA A 92 12.89 -18.44 -2.93
N LEU A 93 14.16 -18.84 -2.97
CA LEU A 93 14.56 -20.23 -3.15
C LEU A 93 14.07 -21.12 -2.00
N ARG A 94 14.20 -20.65 -0.75
CA ARG A 94 13.72 -21.36 0.44
C ARG A 94 12.21 -21.58 0.37
N ALA A 95 11.44 -20.53 0.08
CA ALA A 95 9.98 -20.65 0.01
C ALA A 95 9.53 -21.64 -1.08
N PHE A 96 10.21 -21.64 -2.22
CA PHE A 96 9.95 -22.57 -3.32
C PHE A 96 10.29 -24.03 -2.97
N ILE A 97 11.43 -24.28 -2.30
CA ILE A 97 11.80 -25.63 -1.85
C ILE A 97 10.78 -26.16 -0.84
N VAL A 98 10.40 -25.34 0.15
CA VAL A 98 9.39 -25.72 1.16
C VAL A 98 8.06 -26.09 0.50
N PHE A 99 7.61 -25.29 -0.47
CA PHE A 99 6.39 -25.59 -1.22
C PHE A 99 6.51 -26.91 -2.00
N SER A 100 7.61 -27.08 -2.75
CA SER A 100 7.83 -28.27 -3.59
C SER A 100 7.85 -29.55 -2.77
N ASP A 101 8.46 -29.49 -1.58
CA ASP A 101 8.48 -30.60 -0.62
C ASP A 101 7.08 -30.94 -0.11
N ALA A 102 6.28 -29.92 0.21
CA ALA A 102 4.92 -30.12 0.71
C ALA A 102 3.98 -30.72 -0.35
N VAL A 103 4.25 -30.51 -1.65
CA VAL A 103 3.50 -31.11 -2.77
C VAL A 103 4.20 -32.31 -3.40
N ASN A 104 5.30 -32.79 -2.80
CA ASN A 104 6.08 -33.94 -3.24
C ASN A 104 6.56 -33.87 -4.71
N VAL A 105 7.10 -32.72 -5.11
CA VAL A 105 7.73 -32.51 -6.43
C VAL A 105 9.18 -32.08 -6.24
N ASP A 106 10.09 -32.51 -7.12
CA ASP A 106 11.49 -32.10 -7.05
C ASP A 106 11.64 -30.59 -7.34
N PRO A 107 12.12 -29.76 -6.40
CA PRO A 107 12.31 -28.33 -6.62
C PRO A 107 13.34 -28.05 -7.73
N PHE A 108 14.34 -28.90 -7.96
CA PHE A 108 15.39 -28.65 -8.95
C PHE A 108 15.05 -29.24 -10.33
N SER A 109 13.76 -29.20 -10.70
CA SER A 109 13.23 -29.72 -11.96
C SER A 109 12.28 -28.73 -12.63
N GLU A 110 12.06 -28.90 -13.93
CA GLU A 110 11.06 -28.12 -14.68
C GLU A 110 9.64 -28.31 -14.11
N ALA A 111 9.29 -29.55 -13.74
CA ALA A 111 8.01 -29.86 -13.13
C ALA A 111 7.81 -29.12 -11.80
N GLY A 112 8.86 -29.03 -10.97
CA GLY A 112 8.85 -28.24 -9.73
C GLY A 112 8.62 -26.75 -10.00
N TYR A 113 9.39 -26.19 -10.94
CA TYR A 113 9.23 -24.80 -11.35
C TYR A 113 7.81 -24.49 -11.84
N LEU A 114 7.26 -25.28 -12.76
CA LEU A 114 5.92 -25.07 -13.31
C LEU A 114 4.82 -25.32 -12.28
N LYS A 115 5.02 -26.21 -11.30
CA LYS A 115 4.07 -26.38 -10.18
C LYS A 115 3.97 -25.14 -9.29
N TYR A 116 5.01 -24.31 -9.27
CA TYR A 116 5.03 -23.07 -8.51
C TYR A 116 4.66 -21.84 -9.34
N ALA A 117 5.33 -21.62 -10.48
CA ALA A 117 5.23 -20.42 -11.29
C ALA A 117 4.35 -20.57 -12.55
N GLY A 118 3.96 -21.79 -12.92
CA GLY A 118 3.19 -22.07 -14.12
C GLY A 118 1.76 -21.51 -14.11
N ASN A 119 1.05 -21.68 -15.23
CA ASN A 119 -0.31 -21.14 -15.41
C ASN A 119 -1.33 -21.66 -14.36
N ASP A 120 -1.17 -22.91 -13.93
CA ASP A 120 -1.93 -23.52 -12.83
C ASP A 120 -1.10 -23.70 -11.56
N GLY A 121 -0.01 -22.93 -11.43
CA GLY A 121 0.93 -23.00 -10.33
C GLY A 121 0.47 -22.28 -9.06
N GLU A 122 1.19 -22.51 -7.97
CA GLU A 122 0.94 -21.91 -6.66
C GLU A 122 0.85 -20.37 -6.68
N LEU A 123 1.69 -19.69 -7.46
CA LEU A 123 1.66 -18.23 -7.50
C LEU A 123 0.34 -17.70 -8.10
N ARG A 124 -0.22 -18.39 -9.11
CA ARG A 124 -1.53 -18.05 -9.69
C ARG A 124 -2.66 -18.39 -8.72
N HIS A 125 -2.60 -19.50 -7.99
CA HIS A 125 -3.52 -19.80 -6.89
C HIS A 125 -3.54 -18.68 -5.84
N ARG A 126 -2.35 -18.27 -5.37
CA ARG A 126 -2.25 -17.19 -4.37
C ARG A 126 -2.75 -15.85 -4.90
N MET A 127 -2.64 -15.59 -6.19
CA MET A 127 -3.28 -14.41 -6.80
C MET A 127 -4.80 -14.50 -6.77
N LYS A 128 -5.38 -15.67 -7.08
CA LYS A 128 -6.85 -15.87 -7.00
C LYS A 128 -7.40 -15.67 -5.60
N MET A 129 -6.59 -15.95 -4.57
CA MET A 129 -6.94 -15.72 -3.16
C MET A 129 -6.76 -14.26 -2.71
N TYR A 130 -6.26 -13.37 -3.57
CA TYR A 130 -6.02 -11.97 -3.19
C TYR A 130 -7.34 -11.19 -3.20
N ARG A 131 -7.79 -10.78 -2.01
CA ARG A 131 -9.03 -10.03 -1.80
C ARG A 131 -8.72 -8.68 -1.14
N PRO A 132 -8.29 -7.65 -1.90
CA PRO A 132 -7.88 -6.37 -1.33
C PRO A 132 -9.01 -5.61 -0.65
N SER A 133 -10.27 -5.91 -0.99
CA SER A 133 -11.44 -5.30 -0.38
C SER A 133 -11.72 -5.77 1.04
N LYS A 134 -11.19 -6.94 1.44
CA LYS A 134 -11.40 -7.49 2.78
C LYS A 134 -10.26 -7.14 3.70
N ARG A 135 -10.58 -6.54 4.85
CA ARG A 135 -9.63 -6.24 5.92
C ARG A 135 -9.30 -7.50 6.71
N LEU A 136 -8.15 -7.52 7.36
CA LEU A 136 -7.70 -8.70 8.11
C LEU A 136 -8.70 -9.13 9.19
N TRP A 137 -9.35 -8.17 9.84
CA TRP A 137 -10.32 -8.40 10.90
C TRP A 137 -11.68 -8.91 10.40
N GLU A 138 -11.99 -8.72 9.11
CA GLU A 138 -13.19 -9.27 8.43
C GLU A 138 -13.02 -10.74 8.03
N MET A 139 -11.79 -11.27 8.12
CA MET A 139 -11.47 -12.63 7.72
C MET A 139 -11.60 -13.61 8.88
N SER A 140 -11.99 -14.83 8.54
CA SER A 140 -12.12 -15.92 9.51
C SER A 140 -10.77 -16.55 9.82
N HIS A 141 -10.69 -17.24 10.97
CA HIS A 141 -9.51 -18.03 11.30
C HIS A 141 -9.27 -19.10 10.22
N GLY A 142 -8.04 -19.17 9.72
CA GLY A 142 -7.64 -20.11 8.67
C GLY A 142 -7.79 -19.58 7.24
N ASP A 143 -8.44 -18.43 7.02
CA ASP A 143 -8.60 -17.87 5.68
C ASP A 143 -7.23 -17.57 5.04
N GLU A 144 -7.08 -17.91 3.76
CA GLU A 144 -5.86 -17.64 3.00
C GLU A 144 -5.75 -16.16 2.60
N LEU A 145 -4.58 -15.58 2.82
CA LEU A 145 -4.20 -14.25 2.32
C LEU A 145 -3.45 -14.40 1.01
N GLY A 146 -4.11 -14.00 -0.08
CA GLY A 146 -3.49 -13.98 -1.40
C GLY A 146 -2.42 -12.91 -1.57
N ILE A 147 -1.87 -12.84 -2.79
CA ILE A 147 -0.81 -11.90 -3.17
C ILE A 147 -1.17 -11.13 -4.44
N GLN A 148 -0.68 -9.91 -4.56
CA GLN A 148 -0.78 -9.14 -5.81
C GLN A 148 0.02 -9.81 -6.94
N GLU A 149 -0.39 -9.59 -8.19
CA GLU A 149 0.35 -10.08 -9.36
C GLU A 149 1.78 -9.53 -9.40
N SER A 150 1.97 -8.26 -9.07
CA SER A 150 3.29 -7.63 -8.95
C SER A 150 4.19 -8.35 -7.94
N THR A 151 3.61 -8.87 -6.85
CA THR A 151 4.33 -9.67 -5.86
C THR A 151 4.69 -11.05 -6.41
N ALA A 152 3.78 -11.68 -7.15
CA ALA A 152 4.07 -12.93 -7.86
C ALA A 152 5.18 -12.75 -8.91
N SER A 153 5.17 -11.63 -9.65
CA SER A 153 6.21 -11.26 -10.62
C SER A 153 7.58 -11.11 -9.95
N ASN A 154 7.66 -10.37 -8.84
CA ASN A 154 8.89 -10.22 -8.06
C ASN A 154 9.41 -11.56 -7.52
N LYS A 155 8.52 -12.41 -6.97
CA LYS A 155 8.88 -13.75 -6.48
C LYS A 155 9.40 -14.64 -7.60
N THR A 156 8.73 -14.66 -8.75
CA THR A 156 9.12 -15.46 -9.92
C THR A 156 10.47 -15.00 -10.47
N SER A 157 10.69 -13.68 -10.58
CA SER A 157 11.96 -13.13 -11.04
C SER A 157 13.11 -13.47 -10.09
N ALA A 158 12.90 -13.33 -8.78
CA ALA A 158 13.90 -13.71 -7.79
C ALA A 158 14.20 -15.22 -7.83
N LEU A 159 13.15 -16.06 -7.94
CA LEU A 159 13.29 -17.51 -8.05
C LEU A 159 14.06 -17.91 -9.31
N ARG A 160 13.75 -17.32 -10.46
CA ARG A 160 14.43 -17.60 -11.74
C ARG A 160 15.93 -17.32 -11.65
N THR A 161 16.30 -16.17 -11.09
CA THR A 161 17.71 -15.84 -10.84
C THR A 161 18.36 -16.84 -9.88
N ALA A 162 17.67 -17.22 -8.80
CA ALA A 162 18.19 -18.19 -7.85
C ALA A 162 18.41 -19.59 -8.47
N LEU A 163 17.45 -20.08 -9.27
CA LEU A 163 17.56 -21.37 -9.98
C LEU A 163 18.64 -21.34 -11.06
N SER A 164 18.78 -20.22 -11.78
CA SER A 164 19.91 -20.01 -12.71
C SER A 164 21.26 -20.07 -11.98
N TRP A 165 21.34 -19.50 -10.77
CA TRP A 165 22.54 -19.59 -9.91
C TRP A 165 22.78 -21.01 -9.37
N CYS A 166 21.73 -21.82 -9.22
CA CYS A 166 21.83 -23.25 -8.98
C CYS A 166 22.32 -24.05 -10.20
N GLY A 167 22.42 -23.45 -11.39
CA GLY A 167 22.86 -24.09 -12.62
C GLY A 167 21.72 -24.68 -13.48
N LEU A 168 20.47 -24.26 -13.23
CA LEU A 168 19.29 -24.74 -13.96
C LEU A 168 18.89 -23.78 -15.09
N PRO A 169 18.28 -24.28 -16.19
CA PRO A 169 17.85 -23.48 -17.33
C PRO A 169 16.50 -22.76 -17.06
N ALA A 170 16.40 -22.02 -15.97
CA ALA A 170 15.15 -21.40 -15.52
C ALA A 170 14.59 -20.34 -16.49
N ASP A 171 15.44 -19.71 -17.31
CA ASP A 171 15.00 -18.78 -18.35
C ASP A 171 14.26 -19.49 -19.49
N THR A 172 14.65 -20.73 -19.81
CA THR A 172 13.93 -21.56 -20.79
C THR A 172 12.56 -21.95 -20.24
N TRP A 173 12.47 -22.37 -18.97
CA TRP A 173 11.19 -22.76 -18.38
C TRP A 173 10.18 -21.61 -18.29
N ALA A 174 10.65 -20.36 -18.22
CA ALA A 174 9.79 -19.19 -18.17
C ALA A 174 8.96 -19.00 -19.46
N THR A 175 9.36 -19.59 -20.59
CA THR A 175 8.57 -19.52 -21.84
C THR A 175 7.39 -20.50 -21.86
N HIS A 176 7.34 -21.43 -20.91
CA HIS A 176 6.29 -22.45 -20.82
C HIS A 176 5.05 -21.99 -20.03
N HIS A 177 5.00 -20.72 -19.61
CA HIS A 177 3.85 -20.14 -18.94
C HIS A 177 3.72 -18.64 -19.22
N ARG A 178 2.54 -18.10 -18.96
CA ARG A 178 2.29 -16.66 -19.07
C ARG A 178 3.05 -15.91 -17.98
N GLY A 179 3.75 -14.84 -18.37
CA GLY A 179 4.40 -13.92 -17.44
C GLY A 179 3.43 -13.25 -16.47
N PHE A 180 3.93 -12.82 -15.32
CA PHE A 180 3.17 -12.01 -14.36
C PHE A 180 3.36 -10.53 -14.69
N SER A 181 2.26 -9.78 -14.75
CA SER A 181 2.35 -8.33 -14.94
C SER A 181 3.09 -7.68 -13.76
N GLY A 182 4.06 -6.82 -14.06
CA GLY A 182 4.78 -6.02 -13.07
C GLY A 182 4.12 -4.67 -12.81
N GLU A 183 2.87 -4.50 -13.25
CA GLU A 183 2.15 -3.24 -13.12
C GLU A 183 1.79 -3.01 -11.65
N GLN A 184 2.12 -1.82 -11.14
CA GLN A 184 1.80 -1.41 -9.79
C GLN A 184 0.65 -0.43 -9.87
N THR A 185 -0.38 -0.64 -9.06
CA THR A 185 -1.42 0.36 -8.85
C THR A 185 -0.77 1.65 -8.33
N PRO A 186 -1.03 2.80 -8.98
CA PRO A 186 -0.60 4.09 -8.48
C PRO A 186 -1.03 4.32 -7.02
N TYR A 187 -0.27 5.15 -6.32
CA TYR A 187 -0.68 5.57 -4.97
C TYR A 187 -1.89 6.49 -5.10
N LYS A 188 -2.79 6.48 -4.11
CA LYS A 188 -3.86 7.47 -4.04
C LYS A 188 -3.34 8.75 -3.39
N GLY A 189 -3.50 9.88 -4.06
CA GLY A 189 -3.20 11.21 -3.49
C GLY A 189 -3.99 11.48 -2.20
N TYR A 190 -3.55 12.49 -1.45
CA TYR A 190 -4.42 13.09 -0.43
C TYR A 190 -5.60 13.79 -1.12
N SER A 191 -6.78 13.66 -0.52
CA SER A 191 -7.93 14.51 -0.84
C SER A 191 -7.72 15.92 -0.27
N ASP A 192 -8.47 16.90 -0.77
CA ASP A 192 -8.37 18.30 -0.32
C ASP A 192 -8.58 18.44 1.19
N ALA A 193 -9.54 17.70 1.76
CA ALA A 193 -9.80 17.67 3.20
C ALA A 193 -8.64 17.05 4.00
N GLU A 194 -7.98 16.01 3.47
CA GLU A 194 -6.77 15.45 4.09
C GLU A 194 -5.60 16.45 4.00
N GLU A 195 -5.43 17.10 2.85
CA GLU A 195 -4.37 18.10 2.63
C GLU A 195 -4.49 19.25 3.63
N GLU A 196 -5.68 19.85 3.75
CA GLU A 196 -5.94 20.97 4.67
C GLU A 196 -5.55 20.63 6.11
N VAL A 197 -6.04 19.49 6.62
CA VAL A 197 -5.74 19.03 7.99
C VAL A 197 -4.25 18.74 8.17
N LEU A 198 -3.61 18.08 7.19
CA LEU A 198 -2.20 17.72 7.27
C LEU A 198 -1.30 18.96 7.24
N VAL A 199 -1.51 19.85 6.28
CA VAL A 199 -0.69 21.05 6.10
C VAL A 199 -0.82 21.95 7.32
N ALA A 200 -2.03 22.17 7.83
CA ALA A 200 -2.26 22.97 9.04
C ALA A 200 -1.50 22.40 10.25
N ARG A 201 -1.77 21.15 10.64
CA ARG A 201 -1.25 20.58 11.89
C ARG A 201 0.26 20.29 11.84
N ILE A 202 0.78 19.86 10.69
CA ILE A 202 2.22 19.63 10.53
C ILE A 202 2.97 20.97 10.53
N SER A 203 2.42 22.01 9.91
CA SER A 203 2.99 23.36 9.93
C SER A 203 3.01 23.94 11.33
N GLU A 204 1.89 23.85 12.07
CA GLU A 204 1.81 24.28 13.47
C GLU A 204 2.87 23.59 14.33
N LEU A 205 2.96 22.26 14.25
CA LEU A 205 3.97 21.50 14.99
C LEU A 205 5.39 21.98 14.70
N PHE A 206 5.74 22.12 13.41
CA PHE A 206 7.08 22.53 13.01
C PHE A 206 7.38 23.97 13.43
N PHE A 207 6.51 24.92 13.11
CA PHE A 207 6.72 26.34 13.37
C PHE A 207 6.58 26.72 14.85
N ILE A 208 6.00 25.86 15.70
CA ILE A 208 6.02 26.05 17.15
C ILE A 208 7.25 25.41 17.78
N LEU A 209 7.63 24.19 17.40
CA LEU A 209 8.78 23.50 17.99
C LEU A 209 10.13 24.04 17.51
N ALA A 210 10.30 24.28 16.21
CA ALA A 210 11.61 24.64 15.65
C ALA A 210 12.15 25.96 16.24
N PRO A 211 11.37 27.05 16.37
CA PRO A 211 11.87 28.28 16.99
C PRO A 211 12.26 28.11 18.46
N GLN A 212 11.49 27.34 19.23
CA GLN A 212 11.81 27.05 20.64
C GLN A 212 13.13 26.28 20.76
N LEU A 213 13.35 25.29 19.91
CA LEU A 213 14.60 24.52 19.84
C LEU A 213 15.78 25.38 19.38
N ILE A 214 15.60 26.20 18.35
CA ILE A 214 16.62 27.15 17.85
C ILE A 214 17.02 28.13 18.96
N ALA A 215 16.05 28.75 19.62
CA ALA A 215 16.30 29.73 20.68
C ALA A 215 17.07 29.10 21.84
N ALA A 216 16.65 27.92 22.29
CA ALA A 216 17.34 27.19 23.36
C ALA A 216 18.78 26.85 22.98
N LYS A 217 19.02 26.39 21.75
CA LYS A 217 20.37 26.02 21.28
C LYS A 217 21.28 27.23 21.09
N LYS A 218 20.78 28.34 20.52
CA LYS A 218 21.54 29.59 20.34
C LYS A 218 21.93 30.24 21.66
N GLN A 219 21.04 30.19 22.66
CA GLN A 219 21.27 30.79 23.98
C GLN A 219 21.90 29.81 24.97
N ASN A 220 22.25 28.59 24.54
CA ASN A 220 22.78 27.50 25.37
C ASN A 220 21.93 27.23 26.63
N LEU A 221 20.60 27.33 26.49
CA LEU A 221 19.65 27.10 27.55
C LEU A 221 19.35 25.60 27.71
N VAL A 222 19.10 25.19 28.94
CA VAL A 222 18.55 23.85 29.22
C VAL A 222 17.10 23.83 28.75
N LEU A 223 16.80 22.91 27.83
CA LEU A 223 15.42 22.71 27.36
C LEU A 223 14.52 22.29 28.53
N PRO A 224 13.27 22.79 28.59
CA PRO A 224 12.28 22.30 29.55
C PRO A 224 11.99 20.81 29.28
N ILE A 225 11.42 20.11 30.27
CA ILE A 225 11.10 18.68 30.15
C ILE A 225 10.14 18.41 28.99
N GLU A 226 9.19 19.33 28.78
CA GLU A 226 8.18 19.29 27.73
C GLU A 226 8.07 20.69 27.09
N LEU A 227 7.80 20.71 25.78
CA LEU A 227 7.50 21.92 25.02
C LEU A 227 6.02 21.94 24.66
N PRO A 228 5.29 23.03 24.96
CA PRO A 228 3.90 23.16 24.57
C PRO A 228 3.80 23.42 23.06
N VAL A 229 2.81 22.79 22.45
CA VAL A 229 2.39 23.02 21.06
C VAL A 229 0.88 23.22 21.08
N VAL A 230 0.41 24.33 20.52
CA VAL A 230 -1.01 24.61 20.36
C VAL A 230 -1.43 24.05 19.02
N ILE A 231 -2.49 23.24 19.00
CA ILE A 231 -3.09 22.68 17.79
C ILE A 231 -4.52 23.19 17.67
N ASP A 232 -4.89 23.70 16.51
CA ASP A 232 -6.28 24.07 16.20
C ASP A 232 -7.08 22.85 15.72
N LEU A 233 -8.24 22.65 16.34
CA LEU A 233 -9.21 21.60 16.02
C LEU A 233 -10.52 22.20 15.48
N GLY A 234 -10.45 23.29 14.71
CA GLY A 234 -11.59 23.85 14.01
C GLY A 234 -12.56 24.58 14.94
N GLY A 235 -12.02 25.39 15.86
CA GLY A 235 -12.78 26.15 16.86
C GLY A 235 -12.48 25.79 18.31
N HIS A 236 -11.70 24.74 18.54
CA HIS A 236 -11.14 24.39 19.84
C HIS A 236 -9.61 24.31 19.73
N GLN A 237 -8.89 24.97 20.64
CA GLN A 237 -7.43 24.87 20.70
C GLN A 237 -7.02 23.92 21.82
N GLU A 238 -6.17 22.96 21.47
CA GLU A 238 -5.61 22.02 22.44
C GLU A 238 -4.10 22.19 22.57
N ILE A 239 -3.62 22.31 23.82
CA ILE A 239 -2.20 22.40 24.12
C ILE A 239 -1.66 20.99 24.36
N ILE A 240 -0.82 20.51 23.46
CA ILE A 240 -0.10 19.24 23.61
C ILE A 240 1.32 19.48 24.14
N SER A 241 1.77 18.63 25.06
CA SER A 241 3.08 18.72 25.69
C SER A 241 4.03 17.68 25.09
N ILE A 242 5.00 18.12 24.29
CA ILE A 242 5.95 17.23 23.61
C ILE A 242 7.25 17.12 24.41
N LYS A 243 7.63 15.90 24.79
CA LYS A 243 8.83 15.64 25.62
C LYS A 243 10.11 15.97 24.86
N THR A 244 11.01 16.73 25.49
CA THR A 244 12.33 17.06 24.92
C THR A 244 13.36 15.96 25.12
N SER A 245 13.18 15.12 26.15
CA SER A 245 14.12 14.06 26.50
C SER A 245 14.32 13.06 25.37
N LEU A 246 15.58 12.91 24.94
CA LEU A 246 16.04 11.94 23.94
C LEU A 246 16.23 10.52 24.51
N LYS A 247 16.09 10.35 25.83
CA LYS A 247 16.23 9.03 26.47
C LYS A 247 15.09 8.11 26.03
N ALA A 248 15.41 7.04 25.30
CA ALA A 248 14.45 6.02 24.94
C ALA A 248 14.12 5.12 26.15
N GLN A 249 12.85 4.80 26.36
CA GLN A 249 12.43 3.77 27.31
C GLN A 249 12.59 2.40 26.65
N THR A 250 13.81 1.90 26.51
CA THR A 250 14.05 0.55 25.97
C THR A 250 14.28 -0.44 27.09
N HIS A 251 13.37 -1.42 27.23
CA HIS A 251 13.58 -2.64 28.03
C HIS A 251 14.55 -3.64 27.38
N GLY A 252 15.05 -3.35 26.15
CA GLY A 252 16.06 -4.14 25.45
C GLY A 252 17.35 -3.34 25.27
N LYS A 253 18.50 -3.92 25.66
CA LYS A 253 19.81 -3.31 25.44
C LYS A 253 20.06 -3.15 23.95
N SER A 254 20.12 -1.92 23.44
CA SER A 254 20.78 -1.64 22.17
C SER A 254 22.19 -2.22 22.23
N LYS A 255 22.58 -3.02 21.23
CA LYS A 255 23.93 -3.62 21.16
C LYS A 255 25.05 -2.56 21.14
N THR A 256 24.71 -1.31 20.80
CA THR A 256 25.64 -0.17 20.71
C THR A 256 25.44 0.86 21.82
N GLY A 257 24.47 0.69 22.73
CA GLY A 257 24.13 1.69 23.75
C GLY A 257 23.43 2.96 23.24
N THR A 258 23.40 3.15 21.91
CA THR A 258 22.73 4.26 21.22
C THR A 258 21.29 3.88 20.86
N SER A 259 20.34 4.80 21.08
CA SER A 259 18.91 4.61 20.74
C SER A 259 18.29 5.95 20.34
N VAL A 260 17.27 5.91 19.48
CA VAL A 260 16.53 7.11 19.05
C VAL A 260 15.13 7.05 19.63
N LYS A 261 14.69 8.14 20.25
CA LYS A 261 13.30 8.30 20.68
C LYS A 261 12.55 9.15 19.65
N SER A 262 11.75 8.51 18.82
CA SER A 262 11.03 9.17 17.72
C SER A 262 10.05 10.25 18.20
N ALA A 263 9.46 10.09 19.39
CA ALA A 263 8.55 11.05 20.02
C ALA A 263 9.24 12.24 20.72
N ALA A 264 10.56 12.39 20.61
CA ALA A 264 11.24 13.55 21.19
C ALA A 264 10.97 14.80 20.32
N ALA A 265 10.82 15.98 20.94
CA ALA A 265 10.47 17.22 20.27
C ALA A 265 11.31 17.51 19.01
N PHE A 266 12.64 17.37 19.09
CA PHE A 266 13.52 17.54 17.93
C PHE A 266 13.24 16.52 16.81
N ASN A 267 13.10 15.23 17.16
CA ASN A 267 12.88 14.16 16.19
C ASN A 267 11.50 14.27 15.52
N MET A 268 10.48 14.71 16.26
CA MET A 268 9.15 15.02 15.70
C MET A 268 9.20 16.25 14.79
N ALA A 269 9.91 17.32 15.18
CA ALA A 269 10.09 18.50 14.33
C ALA A 269 10.78 18.13 12.99
N MET A 270 11.77 17.24 13.01
CA MET A 270 12.42 16.73 11.79
C MET A 270 11.49 15.85 10.94
N GLY A 271 10.62 15.05 11.58
CA GLY A 271 9.57 14.32 10.85
C GLY A 271 8.54 15.25 10.20
N ALA A 272 8.12 16.30 10.91
CA ALA A 272 7.23 17.32 10.37
C ALA A 272 7.90 18.05 9.19
N ALA A 273 9.17 18.43 9.34
CA ALA A 273 9.96 19.05 8.29
C ALA A 273 10.07 18.16 7.04
N TYR A 274 10.22 16.84 7.20
CA TYR A 274 10.20 15.92 6.07
C TYR A 274 8.90 16.02 5.25
N HIS A 275 7.74 16.01 5.93
CA HIS A 275 6.44 16.07 5.23
C HIS A 275 6.17 17.44 4.62
N LEU A 276 6.56 18.54 5.30
CA LEU A 276 6.52 19.87 4.71
C LEU A 276 7.41 19.97 3.47
N MET A 277 8.61 19.39 3.51
CA MET A 277 9.48 19.32 2.33
C MET A 277 8.78 18.55 1.19
N CYS A 278 8.11 17.42 1.48
CA CYS A 278 7.33 16.69 0.48
C CYS A 278 6.20 17.54 -0.10
N PHE A 279 5.46 18.28 0.73
CA PHE A 279 4.39 19.18 0.29
C PHE A 279 4.92 20.30 -0.61
N PHE A 280 5.97 21.00 -0.19
CA PHE A 280 6.53 22.14 -0.94
C PHE A 280 7.22 21.70 -2.24
N THR A 281 7.92 20.56 -2.25
CA THR A 281 8.79 20.16 -3.37
C THR A 281 8.25 19.04 -4.24
N SER A 282 7.31 18.23 -3.73
CA SER A 282 6.81 17.00 -4.38
C SER A 282 7.89 15.97 -4.72
N LEU A 283 9.09 16.07 -4.12
CA LEU A 283 10.20 15.14 -4.33
C LEU A 283 9.91 13.75 -3.74
N ASN A 284 10.57 12.72 -4.26
CA ASN A 284 10.44 11.37 -3.70
C ASN A 284 11.21 11.25 -2.39
N ASP A 285 10.89 10.21 -1.61
CA ASP A 285 11.53 9.92 -0.32
C ASP A 285 13.06 10.04 -0.34
N GLY A 286 13.72 9.33 -1.26
CA GLY A 286 15.17 9.35 -1.37
C GLY A 286 15.72 10.74 -1.73
N ASP A 287 15.01 11.46 -2.61
CA ASP A 287 15.42 12.78 -3.08
C ASP A 287 15.29 13.82 -1.95
N VAL A 288 14.24 13.73 -1.12
CA VAL A 288 14.03 14.58 0.07
C VAL A 288 15.11 14.34 1.12
N GLN A 289 15.46 13.08 1.38
CA GLN A 289 16.44 12.73 2.40
C GLN A 289 17.87 13.12 2.02
N SER A 290 18.19 13.21 0.71
CA SER A 290 19.53 13.59 0.25
C SER A 290 19.76 15.10 0.09
N ILE A 291 18.76 15.94 0.37
CA ILE A 291 18.98 17.40 0.40
C ILE A 291 19.94 17.74 1.55
N ALA A 292 20.98 18.50 1.23
CA ALA A 292 22.08 18.79 2.13
C ALA A 292 22.41 20.28 2.17
N HIS A 293 23.17 20.68 3.19
CA HIS A 293 23.71 22.03 3.33
C HIS A 293 24.77 22.36 2.26
N PRO A 294 24.95 23.66 1.92
CA PRO A 294 24.15 24.82 2.30
C PRO A 294 22.93 25.01 1.38
N ILE A 295 21.91 25.72 1.84
CA ILE A 295 20.75 26.09 1.00
C ILE A 295 20.95 27.50 0.47
N THR A 296 20.80 27.70 -0.84
CA THR A 296 20.99 29.02 -1.46
C THR A 296 19.65 29.68 -1.76
N ILE A 297 19.47 30.91 -1.27
CA ILE A 297 18.28 31.73 -1.56
C ILE A 297 18.62 32.67 -2.71
N HIS A 298 17.80 32.62 -3.75
CA HIS A 298 17.83 33.52 -4.88
C HIS A 298 16.72 34.57 -4.73
N THR A 299 16.98 35.81 -5.12
CA THR A 299 15.97 36.87 -5.21
C THR A 299 15.84 37.26 -6.67
N ASP A 300 14.62 37.47 -7.14
CA ASP A 300 14.40 37.88 -8.53
C ASP A 300 14.99 39.29 -8.78
N GLU A 301 15.65 39.47 -9.92
CA GLU A 301 16.31 40.72 -10.26
C GLU A 301 15.32 41.85 -10.57
N ARG A 302 14.10 41.51 -11.03
CA ARG A 302 13.04 42.45 -11.42
C ARG A 302 12.07 42.70 -10.28
N ASP A 303 11.71 41.67 -9.53
CA ASP A 303 10.89 41.78 -8.32
C ASP A 303 11.67 41.36 -7.06
N LYS A 304 12.24 42.35 -6.37
CA LYS A 304 12.99 42.14 -5.12
C LYS A 304 12.12 41.57 -3.98
N SER A 305 10.79 41.59 -4.11
CA SER A 305 9.88 40.98 -3.14
C SER A 305 9.73 39.47 -3.33
N LEU A 306 10.02 38.95 -4.53
CA LEU A 306 9.98 37.53 -4.84
C LEU A 306 11.28 36.85 -4.41
N GLN A 307 11.18 36.00 -3.39
CA GLN A 307 12.26 35.14 -2.92
C GLN A 307 11.99 33.71 -3.35
N VAL A 308 13.04 33.08 -3.89
CA VAL A 308 12.98 31.72 -4.40
C VAL A 308 14.17 30.93 -3.87
N VAL A 309 13.92 29.74 -3.36
CA VAL A 309 14.95 28.82 -2.90
C VAL A 309 14.96 27.62 -3.83
N LYS A 310 16.09 27.40 -4.50
CA LYS A 310 16.32 26.19 -5.28
C LYS A 310 16.96 25.16 -4.36
N VAL A 311 16.31 24.02 -4.19
CA VAL A 311 16.88 22.85 -3.51
C VAL A 311 17.17 21.78 -4.54
N SER A 312 18.36 21.21 -4.47
CA SER A 312 18.83 20.21 -5.44
C SER A 312 19.18 18.91 -4.73
N SER A 313 18.97 17.80 -5.44
CA SER A 313 19.16 16.46 -4.91
C SER A 313 19.63 15.51 -6.01
N PHE A 314 20.38 14.47 -5.65
CA PHE A 314 20.94 13.53 -6.63
C PHE A 314 20.23 12.18 -6.64
N LYS A 315 19.60 11.86 -7.76
CA LYS A 315 18.87 10.61 -7.97
C LYS A 315 19.78 9.52 -8.52
N ALA A 316 20.41 8.76 -7.64
CA ALA A 316 21.40 7.72 -8.00
C ALA A 316 20.92 6.70 -9.05
N ARG A 317 19.65 6.26 -8.98
CA ARG A 317 19.09 5.27 -9.93
C ARG A 317 18.94 5.81 -11.36
N ALA A 318 18.74 7.12 -11.50
CA ALA A 318 18.61 7.78 -12.79
C ALA A 318 19.89 8.55 -13.18
N ASN A 319 20.90 8.51 -12.31
CA ASN A 319 22.18 9.22 -12.46
C ASN A 319 21.99 10.69 -12.87
N LYS A 320 21.06 11.40 -12.21
CA LYS A 320 20.73 12.79 -12.53
C LYS A 320 20.45 13.62 -11.28
N GLU A 321 20.69 14.91 -11.40
CA GLU A 321 20.23 15.92 -10.45
C GLU A 321 18.73 16.17 -10.63
N VAL A 322 18.05 16.45 -9.53
CA VAL A 322 16.62 16.79 -9.48
C VAL A 322 16.50 18.04 -8.63
N ASP A 323 15.82 19.04 -9.19
CA ASP A 323 15.67 20.35 -8.56
C ASP A 323 14.25 20.54 -8.05
N ALA A 324 14.06 21.37 -7.03
CA ALA A 324 12.76 21.88 -6.65
C ALA A 324 12.87 23.34 -6.22
N VAL A 325 11.76 24.07 -6.36
CA VAL A 325 11.71 25.51 -6.17
C VAL A 325 10.69 25.83 -5.09
N LEU A 326 11.11 26.50 -4.01
CA LEU A 326 10.24 27.03 -2.97
C LEU A 326 10.16 28.54 -3.10
N SER A 327 8.96 29.11 -3.13
CA SER A 327 8.73 30.56 -3.25
C SER A 327 8.09 31.14 -2.00
N ASN A 328 8.15 32.47 -1.85
CA ASN A 328 7.40 33.23 -0.85
C ASN A 328 6.07 33.79 -1.39
N GLN A 329 5.72 33.46 -2.63
CA GLN A 329 4.45 33.80 -3.30
C GLN A 329 3.78 32.51 -3.80
N SER A 330 2.46 32.51 -3.89
CA SER A 330 1.66 31.39 -4.39
C SER A 330 1.31 31.66 -5.86
N PHE A 331 1.68 30.74 -6.74
CA PHE A 331 1.34 30.83 -8.17
C PHE A 331 0.14 29.94 -8.52
N ASP A 332 0.03 28.74 -7.92
CA ASP A 332 -1.06 27.78 -8.17
C ASP A 332 -1.64 27.10 -6.91
N VAL A 333 -0.82 26.82 -5.89
CA VAL A 333 -1.20 26.19 -4.60
C VAL A 333 -0.68 27.08 -3.47
N ASP A 334 -1.39 27.20 -2.34
CA ASP A 334 -0.98 28.11 -1.26
C ASP A 334 0.30 27.64 -0.54
N LYS A 335 1.45 28.00 -1.11
CA LYS A 335 2.80 27.60 -0.68
C LYS A 335 3.67 28.79 -0.28
N ARG A 336 3.03 29.93 0.02
CA ARG A 336 3.66 31.21 0.43
C ARG A 336 4.69 31.07 1.54
N ASP A 337 4.57 30.08 2.42
CA ASP A 337 5.49 29.87 3.53
C ASP A 337 6.74 29.04 3.19
N GLY A 338 6.94 28.61 1.93
CA GLY A 338 8.04 27.73 1.54
C GLY A 338 9.43 28.28 1.88
N VAL A 339 9.67 29.57 1.62
CA VAL A 339 10.95 30.24 1.96
C VAL A 339 11.15 30.37 3.48
N LYS A 340 10.08 30.66 4.22
CA LYS A 340 10.13 30.77 5.68
C LYS A 340 10.43 29.41 6.32
N PHE A 341 9.76 28.37 5.82
CA PHE A 341 9.97 26.98 6.21
C PHE A 341 11.44 26.56 6.03
N ILE A 342 11.98 26.70 4.81
CA ILE A 342 13.31 26.18 4.50
C ILE A 342 14.42 26.91 5.25
N LYS A 343 14.31 28.23 5.44
CA LYS A 343 15.23 29.02 6.28
C LYS A 343 15.23 28.56 7.74
N THR A 344 14.04 28.25 8.26
CA THR A 344 13.88 27.75 9.63
C THR A 344 14.50 26.36 9.77
N LEU A 345 14.27 25.48 8.80
CA LEU A 345 14.85 24.14 8.77
C LEU A 345 16.37 24.18 8.64
N GLU A 346 16.92 24.99 7.74
CA GLU A 346 18.36 25.18 7.58
C GLU A 346 19.00 25.62 8.90
N THR A 347 18.41 26.64 9.55
CA THR A 347 18.91 27.14 10.84
C THR A 347 18.86 26.07 11.92
N LEU A 348 17.74 25.35 12.06
CA LEU A 348 17.59 24.27 13.04
C LEU A 348 18.60 23.15 12.77
N SER A 349 18.71 22.72 11.52
CA SER A 349 19.60 21.64 11.09
C SER A 349 21.06 22.00 11.32
N ALA A 350 21.50 23.20 10.94
CA ALA A 350 22.88 23.66 11.14
C ALA A 350 23.26 23.70 12.63
N LEU A 351 22.37 24.19 13.50
CA LEU A 351 22.61 24.31 14.94
C LEU A 351 22.78 22.96 15.67
N TYR A 352 22.15 21.90 15.16
CA TYR A 352 22.18 20.57 15.78
C TYR A 352 23.05 19.56 15.02
N GLY A 353 23.33 19.80 13.74
CA GLY A 353 23.99 18.86 12.83
C GLY A 353 25.30 19.34 12.21
N GLY A 354 25.72 20.59 12.46
CA GLY A 354 27.05 21.10 12.10
C GLY A 354 27.11 22.00 10.86
N GLY A 355 26.07 22.07 10.02
CA GLY A 355 25.97 23.01 8.88
C GLY A 355 27.08 22.88 7.82
N GLU A 356 27.89 21.83 7.89
CA GLU A 356 28.99 21.59 6.96
C GLU A 356 28.46 21.29 5.56
N LYS A 357 29.20 21.70 4.53
CA LYS A 357 28.83 21.44 3.14
C LYS A 357 28.67 19.93 2.91
N GLY A 358 27.52 19.53 2.37
CA GLY A 358 27.17 18.13 2.13
C GLY A 358 26.57 17.41 3.35
N SER A 359 26.39 18.08 4.48
CA SER A 359 25.68 17.50 5.63
C SER A 359 24.17 17.47 5.39
N GLU A 360 23.54 16.33 5.71
CA GLU A 360 22.09 16.12 5.50
C GLU A 360 21.26 17.11 6.33
N LEU A 361 20.19 17.65 5.73
CA LEU A 361 19.26 18.56 6.42
C LEU A 361 18.41 17.84 7.47
N LEU A 362 17.90 16.65 7.11
CA LEU A 362 16.96 15.88 7.90
C LEU A 362 17.70 14.74 8.61
N PHE A 363 17.57 14.68 9.93
CA PHE A 363 18.17 13.63 10.75
C PHE A 363 17.44 13.48 12.08
N THR A 364 17.76 12.41 12.81
CA THR A 364 17.32 12.26 14.21
C THR A 364 18.50 12.37 15.16
N LEU A 365 18.23 12.75 16.40
CA LEU A 365 19.19 12.68 17.49
C LEU A 365 18.99 11.41 18.31
N ASN A 366 20.11 10.79 18.68
CA ASN A 366 20.13 9.65 19.60
C ASN A 366 20.01 10.12 21.07
N ASN A 367 19.99 9.17 22.00
CA ASN A 367 19.93 9.39 23.43
C ASN A 367 21.14 10.16 24.02
N GLN A 368 22.25 10.31 23.29
CA GLN A 368 23.38 11.18 23.65
C GLN A 368 23.29 12.59 23.05
N GLY A 369 22.27 12.88 22.22
CA GLY A 369 22.17 14.17 21.53
C GLY A 369 23.05 14.27 20.28
N GLU A 370 23.57 13.14 19.80
CA GLU A 370 24.37 13.07 18.57
C GLU A 370 23.49 12.68 17.39
N LYS A 371 23.94 13.06 16.18
CA LYS A 371 23.28 12.69 14.94
C LYS A 371 23.23 11.16 14.77
N SER A 372 22.03 10.62 14.67
CA SER A 372 21.79 9.22 14.34
C SER A 372 22.04 9.00 12.86
N SER A 373 22.74 7.91 12.53
CA SER A 373 23.00 7.52 11.15
C SER A 373 21.81 6.81 10.47
N THR A 374 20.61 6.90 11.05
CA THR A 374 19.35 6.39 10.46
C THR A 374 18.22 7.36 10.77
N PHE A 375 17.41 7.66 9.76
CA PHE A 375 16.20 8.45 9.87
C PHE A 375 14.98 7.53 9.73
N ASN A 376 14.51 6.95 10.84
CA ASN A 376 13.39 6.00 10.81
C ASN A 376 12.04 6.75 10.77
N LEU A 377 11.68 7.21 9.58
CA LEU A 377 10.45 7.96 9.34
C LEU A 377 9.19 7.17 9.70
N MET A 378 9.18 5.84 9.52
CA MET A 378 8.01 5.02 9.87
C MET A 378 7.66 5.13 11.36
N GLU A 379 8.64 5.06 12.26
CA GLU A 379 8.39 5.21 13.69
C GLU A 379 8.04 6.67 14.06
N ILE A 380 8.63 7.66 13.40
CA ILE A 380 8.29 9.07 13.63
C ILE A 380 6.83 9.35 13.21
N ASN A 381 6.42 8.83 12.05
CA ASN A 381 5.07 9.02 11.52
C ASN A 381 4.00 8.44 12.45
N LYS A 382 4.26 7.30 13.12
CA LYS A 382 3.32 6.75 14.12
C LYS A 382 3.03 7.74 15.26
N HIS A 383 4.06 8.48 15.69
CA HIS A 383 3.89 9.51 16.71
C HIS A 383 3.23 10.77 16.13
N LEU A 384 3.66 11.25 14.97
CA LEU A 384 3.04 12.42 14.32
C LEU A 384 1.54 12.22 14.13
N MET A 385 1.12 11.06 13.62
CA MET A 385 -0.29 10.79 13.35
C MET A 385 -1.15 10.83 14.62
N VAL A 386 -0.62 10.31 15.74
CA VAL A 386 -1.33 10.22 17.01
C VAL A 386 -1.33 11.55 17.77
N GLU A 387 -0.16 12.18 17.91
CA GLU A 387 -0.01 13.44 18.65
C GLU A 387 -0.75 14.59 17.98
N LEU A 388 -0.79 14.60 16.64
CA LEU A 388 -1.56 15.57 15.87
C LEU A 388 -2.99 15.10 15.56
N ASN A 389 -3.38 13.91 16.02
CA ASN A 389 -4.70 13.31 15.82
C ASN A 389 -5.23 13.41 14.37
N VAL A 390 -4.40 13.11 13.38
CA VAL A 390 -4.76 13.25 11.94
C VAL A 390 -5.66 12.10 11.51
N LEU A 391 -6.95 12.23 11.85
CA LEU A 391 -7.97 11.22 11.60
C LEU A 391 -8.28 11.09 10.10
N SER A 392 -8.41 9.85 9.62
CA SER A 392 -8.82 9.57 8.25
C SER A 392 -10.30 9.93 8.06
N PRO A 393 -10.69 10.57 6.94
CA PRO A 393 -12.09 10.76 6.58
C PRO A 393 -12.86 9.44 6.45
N THR A 394 -12.16 8.34 6.12
CA THR A 394 -12.78 7.02 5.93
C THR A 394 -12.83 6.18 7.20
N ARG A 395 -12.45 6.71 8.36
CA ARG A 395 -12.33 5.94 9.63
C ARG A 395 -13.59 5.22 10.07
N ALA A 396 -14.76 5.71 9.65
CA ALA A 396 -16.04 5.05 9.90
C ALA A 396 -16.08 3.62 9.32
N SER A 397 -15.27 3.29 8.30
CA SER A 397 -15.15 1.90 7.81
C SER A 397 -14.61 0.92 8.85
N CYS A 398 -13.92 1.41 9.88
CA CYS A 398 -13.39 0.60 10.98
C CYS A 398 -14.42 0.36 12.09
N LEU A 399 -15.58 1.02 12.03
CA LEU A 399 -16.58 1.00 13.08
C LEU A 399 -17.06 -0.43 13.44
N PRO A 400 -17.34 -1.35 12.49
CA PRO A 400 -17.73 -2.73 12.84
C PRO A 400 -16.68 -3.43 13.70
N TRP A 401 -15.40 -3.21 13.39
CA TRP A 401 -14.29 -3.80 14.14
C TRP A 401 -14.15 -3.20 15.54
N PHE A 402 -14.29 -1.88 15.67
CA PHE A 402 -14.26 -1.24 16.99
C PHE A 402 -15.43 -1.70 17.88
N LYS A 403 -16.61 -1.95 17.30
CA LYS A 403 -17.74 -2.56 18.03
C LYS A 403 -17.38 -3.95 18.56
N GLU A 404 -16.82 -4.82 17.70
CA GLU A 404 -16.39 -6.17 18.10
C GLU A 404 -15.34 -6.12 19.23
N LEU A 405 -14.36 -5.22 19.12
CA LEU A 405 -13.36 -4.99 20.16
C LEU A 405 -13.98 -4.49 21.46
N PHE A 406 -14.87 -3.50 21.42
CA PHE A 406 -15.53 -2.94 22.60
C PHE A 406 -16.26 -4.01 23.41
N TYR A 407 -17.11 -4.81 22.75
CA TYR A 407 -17.84 -5.87 23.43
C TYR A 407 -16.92 -7.02 23.89
N SER A 408 -15.90 -7.39 23.11
CA SER A 408 -14.88 -8.37 23.55
C SER A 408 -14.20 -7.90 24.83
N TYR A 409 -13.75 -6.64 24.89
CA TYR A 409 -13.11 -6.08 26.07
C TYR A 409 -14.07 -5.96 27.25
N ARG A 410 -15.34 -5.58 27.04
CA ARG A 410 -16.38 -5.55 28.09
C ARG A 410 -16.58 -6.93 28.71
N ASN A 411 -16.49 -7.97 27.88
CA ASN A 411 -16.53 -9.37 28.30
C ASN A 411 -15.18 -9.91 28.82
N GLN A 412 -14.19 -9.06 29.09
CA GLN A 412 -12.84 -9.43 29.56
C GLN A 412 -12.05 -10.36 28.62
N HIS A 413 -12.29 -10.26 27.32
CA HIS A 413 -11.56 -11.00 26.29
C HIS A 413 -10.75 -10.05 25.39
N ILE A 414 -9.64 -10.56 24.85
CA ILE A 414 -8.91 -9.93 23.76
C ILE A 414 -8.97 -10.81 22.52
N ILE A 415 -9.03 -10.15 21.37
CA ILE A 415 -8.94 -10.79 20.07
C ILE A 415 -7.52 -10.57 19.56
N GLU A 416 -6.76 -11.64 19.39
CA GLU A 416 -5.46 -11.61 18.73
C GLU A 416 -5.63 -11.93 17.25
N LEU A 417 -5.25 -10.98 16.40
CA LEU A 417 -5.19 -11.14 14.95
C LEU A 417 -3.73 -11.15 14.50
N LYS A 418 -3.32 -12.21 13.80
CA LYS A 418 -1.96 -12.35 13.26
C LYS A 418 -2.00 -13.02 11.89
N LYS A 419 -0.96 -12.76 11.09
CA LYS A 419 -0.67 -13.50 9.86
C LYS A 419 0.26 -14.67 10.23
N GLN A 420 -0.09 -15.89 9.84
CA GLN A 420 0.72 -17.08 10.04
C GLN A 420 1.04 -17.73 8.70
N THR A 421 2.10 -18.52 8.64
CA THR A 421 2.43 -19.28 7.43
C THR A 421 2.04 -20.74 7.66
N ASN A 422 1.24 -21.31 6.77
CA ASN A 422 0.87 -22.72 6.84
C ASN A 422 1.99 -23.62 6.26
N THR A 423 1.75 -24.94 6.26
CA THR A 423 2.71 -25.95 5.77
C THR A 423 3.05 -25.80 4.28
N LEU A 424 2.16 -25.22 3.47
CA LEU A 424 2.38 -24.94 2.05
C LEU A 424 3.14 -23.63 1.80
N GLY A 425 3.53 -22.89 2.85
CA GLY A 425 4.16 -21.58 2.69
C GLY A 425 3.18 -20.45 2.33
N ARG A 426 1.87 -20.69 2.47
CA ARG A 426 0.82 -19.67 2.28
C ARG A 426 0.62 -18.88 3.56
N THR A 427 0.30 -17.61 3.40
CA THR A 427 -0.06 -16.76 4.53
C THR A 427 -1.55 -16.96 4.84
N VAL A 428 -1.88 -17.26 6.09
CA VAL A 428 -3.24 -17.49 6.59
C VAL A 428 -3.54 -16.60 7.79
N VAL A 429 -4.82 -16.34 8.03
CA VAL A 429 -5.28 -15.53 9.16
C VAL A 429 -5.35 -16.38 10.43
N SER A 430 -4.80 -15.86 11.53
CA SER A 430 -4.96 -16.42 12.86
C SER A 430 -5.75 -15.42 13.71
N LYS A 431 -7.04 -15.71 13.92
CA LYS A 431 -7.94 -14.99 14.83
C LYS A 431 -8.16 -15.87 16.06
N VAL A 432 -7.69 -15.43 17.23
CA VAL A 432 -7.79 -16.18 18.48
C VAL A 432 -8.30 -15.28 19.60
N THR A 433 -9.39 -15.68 20.25
CA THR A 433 -9.94 -14.98 21.40
C THR A 433 -9.43 -15.60 22.69
N ARG A 434 -8.98 -14.79 23.65
CA ARG A 434 -8.53 -15.28 24.95
C ARG A 434 -8.89 -14.33 26.10
N PRO A 435 -9.04 -14.84 27.34
CA PRO A 435 -9.27 -13.99 28.51
C PRO A 435 -8.13 -13.00 28.75
N CYS A 436 -8.46 -11.85 29.34
CA CYS A 436 -7.51 -10.83 29.76
C CYS A 436 -7.79 -10.30 31.16
N SER A 437 -6.83 -9.54 31.73
CA SER A 437 -7.01 -8.95 33.05
C SER A 437 -8.04 -7.81 33.02
N LYS A 438 -8.71 -7.57 34.16
CA LYS A 438 -9.65 -6.44 34.33
C LYS A 438 -9.06 -5.10 33.90
N THR A 439 -7.79 -4.84 34.20
CA THR A 439 -7.11 -3.60 33.78
C THR A 439 -7.03 -3.48 32.26
N LYS A 440 -6.65 -4.56 31.56
CA LYS A 440 -6.58 -4.58 30.09
C LYS A 440 -7.96 -4.48 29.46
N SER A 441 -8.95 -5.15 30.05
CA SER A 441 -10.36 -5.07 29.67
C SER A 441 -10.87 -3.63 29.73
N VAL A 442 -10.69 -2.95 30.87
CA VAL A 442 -11.11 -1.54 31.01
C VAL A 442 -10.38 -0.64 30.02
N GLN A 443 -9.05 -0.77 29.91
CA GLN A 443 -8.27 0.04 28.97
C GLN A 443 -8.70 -0.18 27.51
N GLY A 444 -8.91 -1.43 27.10
CA GLY A 444 -9.34 -1.76 25.76
C GLY A 444 -10.76 -1.28 25.44
N ALA A 445 -11.69 -1.41 26.39
CA ALA A 445 -13.06 -0.91 26.26
C ALA A 445 -13.08 0.63 26.17
N THR A 446 -12.32 1.35 27.01
CA THR A 446 -12.22 2.82 26.93
C THR A 446 -11.57 3.27 25.62
N ASN A 447 -10.49 2.61 25.18
CA ASN A 447 -9.83 2.96 23.92
C ASN A 447 -10.73 2.68 22.70
N SER A 448 -11.48 1.58 22.70
CA SER A 448 -12.39 1.24 21.59
C SER A 448 -13.61 2.17 21.58
N ALA A 449 -14.15 2.52 22.75
CA ALA A 449 -15.18 3.54 22.87
C ALA A 449 -14.73 4.91 22.31
N TYR A 450 -13.49 5.34 22.60
CA TYR A 450 -12.92 6.55 21.98
C TYR A 450 -12.91 6.47 20.45
N CYS A 451 -12.44 5.34 19.89
CA CYS A 451 -12.42 5.14 18.44
C CYS A 451 -13.82 5.07 17.82
N ILE A 452 -14.80 4.51 18.52
CA ILE A 452 -16.21 4.48 18.06
C ILE A 452 -16.75 5.91 18.00
N LEU A 453 -16.61 6.66 19.10
CA LEU A 453 -17.12 8.03 19.19
C LEU A 453 -16.45 8.94 18.17
N SER A 454 -15.14 8.82 17.97
CA SER A 454 -14.41 9.61 16.98
C SER A 454 -14.85 9.30 15.55
N CYS A 455 -15.44 8.14 15.25
CA CYS A 455 -16.00 7.85 13.92
C CYS A 455 -17.26 8.68 13.61
N TYR A 456 -17.96 9.20 14.63
CA TYR A 456 -19.18 10.00 14.46
C TYR A 456 -18.95 11.50 14.57
N THR A 457 -17.82 11.93 15.12
CA THR A 457 -17.56 13.35 15.36
C THR A 457 -16.07 13.67 15.31
N ASP A 458 -15.76 14.89 14.87
CA ASP A 458 -14.43 15.50 14.99
C ASP A 458 -14.31 16.36 16.26
N LEU A 459 -15.37 16.47 17.07
CA LEU A 459 -15.36 17.22 18.32
C LEU A 459 -14.38 16.59 19.34
N PRO A 460 -13.72 17.40 20.19
CA PRO A 460 -12.87 16.88 21.26
C PRO A 460 -13.64 15.94 22.20
N LEU A 461 -13.22 14.69 22.32
CA LEU A 461 -13.86 13.74 23.24
C LEU A 461 -13.39 13.89 24.70
N LYS A 462 -12.38 14.73 24.92
CA LYS A 462 -11.78 14.99 26.22
C LYS A 462 -12.71 15.86 27.07
N GLY A 463 -12.83 15.56 28.36
CA GLY A 463 -13.60 16.40 29.29
C GLY A 463 -15.12 16.35 29.12
N ILE A 464 -15.67 15.44 28.31
CA ILE A 464 -17.13 15.25 28.17
C ILE A 464 -17.70 14.69 29.48
N LEU A 465 -18.75 15.34 29.99
CA LEU A 465 -19.46 15.00 31.22
C LEU A 465 -20.67 14.08 30.96
N LEU A 466 -20.93 13.20 31.92
CA LEU A 466 -22.15 12.38 32.01
C LEU A 466 -23.24 13.08 32.83
N PRO A 467 -24.53 12.75 32.60
CA PRO A 467 -25.06 11.86 31.57
C PRO A 467 -25.12 12.52 30.18
N LEU A 468 -25.22 11.69 29.15
CA LEU A 468 -25.55 12.12 27.80
C LEU A 468 -27.06 12.32 27.67
N THR A 469 -27.48 13.06 26.64
CA THR A 469 -28.90 13.27 26.31
C THR A 469 -29.15 12.93 24.85
N TYR A 470 -30.29 12.30 24.58
CA TYR A 470 -30.62 11.75 23.27
C TYR A 470 -31.90 12.38 22.74
N SER A 471 -31.89 12.80 21.48
CA SER A 471 -33.11 13.24 20.79
C SER A 471 -33.93 12.06 20.26
N ASP A 472 -35.13 12.36 19.79
CA ASP A 472 -35.87 11.50 18.87
C ASP A 472 -35.17 11.43 17.50
N LYS A 473 -35.64 10.51 16.65
CA LYS A 473 -35.11 10.35 15.29
C LYS A 473 -35.43 11.56 14.44
N ASP A 474 -34.43 12.07 13.72
CA ASP A 474 -34.61 13.09 12.68
C ASP A 474 -35.15 12.49 11.36
N ALA A 475 -35.33 13.34 10.35
CA ALA A 475 -35.86 12.95 9.05
C ALA A 475 -34.91 11.99 8.30
N GLU A 476 -33.62 12.09 8.58
CA GLU A 476 -32.54 11.27 8.03
C GLU A 476 -32.38 9.93 8.78
N GLY A 477 -33.14 9.70 9.85
CA GLY A 477 -33.10 8.48 10.65
C GLY A 477 -31.95 8.42 11.66
N ASN A 478 -31.31 9.56 11.93
CA ASN A 478 -30.28 9.71 12.95
C ASN A 478 -30.86 10.24 14.26
N ILE A 479 -30.07 10.20 15.32
CA ILE A 479 -30.35 10.82 16.60
C ILE A 479 -29.21 11.77 16.97
N SER A 480 -29.55 12.86 17.64
CA SER A 480 -28.59 13.76 18.23
C SER A 480 -28.21 13.29 19.62
N VAL A 481 -26.91 13.12 19.87
CA VAL A 481 -26.32 12.84 21.19
C VAL A 481 -25.70 14.13 21.71
N SER A 482 -26.33 14.72 22.72
CA SER A 482 -25.93 16.02 23.29
C SER A 482 -25.24 15.84 24.64
N PHE A 483 -24.21 16.64 24.88
CA PHE A 483 -23.33 16.54 26.05
C PHE A 483 -22.79 17.91 26.48
N LYS A 484 -22.13 17.96 27.66
CA LYS A 484 -21.50 19.16 28.21
C LYS A 484 -20.01 18.94 28.48
N TYR A 485 -19.22 19.97 28.26
CA TYR A 485 -17.82 20.04 28.71
C TYR A 485 -17.71 20.64 30.11
N ARG A 486 -16.53 20.51 30.73
CA ARG A 486 -16.24 21.10 32.06
C ARG A 486 -16.39 22.63 32.12
N ASN A 487 -16.20 23.32 31.00
CA ASN A 487 -16.38 24.77 30.90
C ASN A 487 -17.86 25.18 30.78
N GLY A 488 -18.80 24.23 30.74
CA GLY A 488 -20.24 24.47 30.61
C GLY A 488 -20.75 24.54 29.17
N GLU A 489 -19.86 24.53 28.17
CA GLU A 489 -20.24 24.50 26.76
C GLU A 489 -21.00 23.21 26.46
N SER A 490 -22.05 23.34 25.67
CA SER A 490 -22.93 22.25 25.28
C SER A 490 -22.79 22.01 23.78
N HIS A 491 -22.52 20.76 23.41
CA HIS A 491 -22.37 20.34 22.01
C HIS A 491 -23.16 19.06 21.77
N HIS A 492 -23.28 18.69 20.50
CA HIS A 492 -23.91 17.45 20.10
C HIS A 492 -23.23 16.89 18.84
N PHE A 493 -23.40 15.59 18.62
CA PHE A 493 -23.09 14.94 17.35
C PHE A 493 -24.22 14.01 16.94
N SER A 494 -24.29 13.71 15.64
CA SER A 494 -25.33 12.85 15.07
C SER A 494 -24.84 11.42 14.94
N VAL A 495 -25.69 10.45 15.28
CA VAL A 495 -25.44 9.00 15.07
C VAL A 495 -26.65 8.33 14.44
N PRO A 496 -26.45 7.31 13.58
CA PRO A 496 -27.56 6.51 13.07
C PRO A 496 -28.38 5.91 14.22
N ALA A 497 -29.71 5.91 14.11
CA ALA A 497 -30.56 5.37 15.17
C ALA A 497 -30.30 3.88 15.45
N ALA A 498 -29.78 3.13 14.47
CA ALA A 498 -29.34 1.75 14.62
C ALA A 498 -28.20 1.58 15.65
N ASP A 499 -27.40 2.63 15.84
CA ASP A 499 -26.25 2.64 16.73
C ASP A 499 -26.51 3.35 18.07
N LYS A 500 -27.77 3.73 18.34
CA LYS A 500 -28.19 4.28 19.64
C LYS A 500 -27.79 3.38 20.81
N ALA A 501 -28.10 2.09 20.73
CA ALA A 501 -27.82 1.12 21.78
C ALA A 501 -26.32 1.01 22.07
N LEU A 502 -25.47 1.14 21.05
CA LEU A 502 -24.02 1.14 21.21
C LEU A 502 -23.54 2.35 22.02
N ILE A 503 -24.10 3.54 21.76
CA ILE A 503 -23.74 4.76 22.51
C ILE A 503 -24.24 4.67 23.95
N GLU A 504 -25.46 4.17 24.16
CA GLU A 504 -26.01 3.90 25.50
C GLU A 504 -25.16 2.88 26.26
N ASP A 505 -24.66 1.84 25.58
CA ASP A 505 -23.74 0.87 26.18
C ASP A 505 -22.42 1.52 26.59
N ILE A 506 -21.85 2.41 25.76
CA ILE A 506 -20.63 3.17 26.10
C ILE A 506 -20.88 4.07 27.32
N GLU A 507 -22.00 4.78 27.34
CA GLU A 507 -22.42 5.61 28.47
C GLU A 507 -22.59 4.78 29.74
N GLN A 508 -23.26 3.64 29.64
CA GLN A 508 -23.46 2.73 30.77
C GLN A 508 -22.12 2.24 31.31
N PHE A 509 -21.20 1.83 30.43
CA PHE A 509 -19.86 1.41 30.82
C PHE A 509 -19.11 2.54 31.55
N ALA A 510 -19.17 3.76 31.04
CA ALA A 510 -18.58 4.93 31.68
C ALA A 510 -19.23 5.23 33.05
N THR A 511 -20.55 5.09 33.14
CA THR A 511 -21.34 5.26 34.37
C THR A 511 -20.93 4.24 35.43
N GLU A 512 -20.80 2.96 35.07
CA GLU A 512 -20.33 1.90 35.97
C GLU A 512 -18.90 2.17 36.48
N LEU A 513 -18.03 2.73 35.64
CA LEU A 513 -16.67 3.12 36.04
C LEU A 513 -16.68 4.33 36.98
N ALA A 514 -17.60 5.28 36.76
CA ALA A 514 -17.79 6.44 37.61
C ALA A 514 -18.40 6.04 38.98
N ASP A 515 -19.33 5.10 39.02
CA ASP A 515 -19.93 4.61 40.26
C ASP A 515 -18.91 3.89 41.14
N LYS A 516 -17.87 3.30 40.55
CA LYS A 516 -16.78 2.67 41.30
C LYS A 516 -15.75 3.67 41.85
N GLN A 517 -15.88 4.97 41.57
CA GLN A 517 -14.98 5.99 42.10
C GLN A 517 -15.16 6.15 43.62
N GLN A 518 -14.04 6.38 44.32
CA GLN A 518 -14.04 6.54 45.78
C GLN A 518 -14.73 7.83 46.23
N SER A 519 -14.56 8.93 45.48
CA SER A 519 -15.26 10.19 45.75
C SER A 519 -16.52 10.28 44.89
N LYS A 520 -17.68 10.28 45.54
CA LYS A 520 -18.98 10.47 44.86
C LYS A 520 -19.24 11.92 44.43
N ARG A 521 -18.41 12.85 44.89
CA ARG A 521 -18.46 14.27 44.48
C ARG A 521 -17.58 14.57 43.28
N ALA A 522 -16.76 13.61 42.84
CA ALA A 522 -15.93 13.78 41.68
C ALA A 522 -16.79 13.83 40.40
N GLU A 523 -16.28 14.53 39.40
CA GLU A 523 -16.90 14.63 38.09
C GLU A 523 -17.03 13.27 37.40
N ARG A 524 -18.08 13.11 36.60
CA ARG A 524 -18.36 11.87 35.86
C ARG A 524 -18.00 12.10 34.41
N LEU A 525 -16.84 11.61 33.99
CA LEU A 525 -16.35 11.73 32.62
C LEU A 525 -16.82 10.55 31.77
N LEU A 526 -17.18 10.82 30.51
CA LEU A 526 -17.49 9.78 29.52
C LEU A 526 -16.28 8.87 29.26
N LEU A 527 -15.08 9.45 29.14
CA LEU A 527 -13.83 8.74 28.90
C LEU A 527 -12.78 9.13 29.95
N LYS A 528 -12.78 8.45 31.12
CA LYS A 528 -11.81 8.72 32.19
C LYS A 528 -10.51 7.90 32.05
N ARG A 529 -9.38 8.45 32.50
CA ARG A 529 -8.16 7.70 32.83
C ARG A 529 -8.02 7.52 34.36
N GLY A 530 -7.12 6.63 34.76
CA GLY A 530 -6.75 6.41 36.16
C GLY A 530 -7.61 5.37 36.91
N HIS A 531 -7.09 4.95 38.07
CA HIS A 531 -7.72 3.96 38.93
C HIS A 531 -8.92 4.53 39.70
N GLN A 532 -9.72 3.65 40.31
CA GLN A 532 -10.90 4.02 41.10
C GLN A 532 -10.59 4.87 42.35
N LYS A 533 -9.34 4.83 42.82
CA LYS A 533 -8.84 5.55 43.98
C LYS A 533 -8.28 6.94 43.63
N GLU A 534 -8.14 7.25 42.34
CA GLU A 534 -7.64 8.54 41.87
C GLU A 534 -8.82 9.42 41.46
N ALA A 535 -8.64 10.74 41.56
CA ALA A 535 -9.57 11.67 40.93
C ALA A 535 -9.64 11.38 39.42
N PRO A 536 -10.84 11.43 38.81
CA PRO A 536 -10.98 11.30 37.37
C PRO A 536 -10.14 12.37 36.68
N LYS A 537 -9.38 11.93 35.68
CA LYS A 537 -8.49 12.78 34.88
C LYS A 537 -8.57 12.37 33.42
N ASP A 538 -8.25 13.32 32.56
CA ASP A 538 -8.12 13.08 31.12
C ASP A 538 -6.80 12.35 30.79
N TRP A 539 -6.59 12.10 29.50
CA TRP A 539 -5.32 11.65 28.96
C TRP A 539 -4.46 12.84 28.49
N ASP A 540 -3.15 12.59 28.40
CA ASP A 540 -2.18 13.55 27.85
C ASP A 540 -2.30 13.58 26.32
N GLY A 541 -2.20 14.76 25.71
CA GLY A 541 -2.31 14.96 24.25
C GLY A 541 -3.73 14.82 23.70
N ILE A 542 -3.93 15.01 22.39
CA ILE A 542 -5.27 15.02 21.78
C ILE A 542 -5.87 13.61 21.72
N SER A 543 -5.07 12.60 21.33
CA SER A 543 -5.57 11.24 21.11
C SER A 543 -5.39 10.33 22.33
N LEU A 544 -6.43 9.57 22.68
CA LEU A 544 -6.37 8.56 23.76
C LEU A 544 -5.53 7.33 23.35
N ILE A 545 -5.28 7.18 22.06
CA ILE A 545 -4.73 6.00 21.41
C ILE A 545 -3.20 6.09 21.39
N SER A 546 -2.51 4.96 21.61
CA SER A 546 -1.05 4.93 21.48
C SER A 546 -0.62 4.69 20.03
N ALA A 547 0.60 5.14 19.69
CA ALA A 547 1.26 4.97 18.39
C ALA A 547 1.26 3.52 17.84
N ASN A 548 1.13 2.51 18.70
CA ASN A 548 1.15 1.09 18.32
C ASN A 548 -0.21 0.39 18.44
N LEU A 549 -1.26 1.06 18.93
CA LEU A 549 -2.54 0.40 19.18
C LEU A 549 -3.22 0.00 17.87
N MET A 550 -3.21 0.86 16.85
CA MET A 550 -3.80 0.55 15.54
C MET A 550 -3.17 -0.70 14.92
N THR A 551 -1.84 -0.82 14.98
CA THR A 551 -1.13 -2.04 14.57
C THR A 551 -1.53 -3.25 15.41
N THR A 552 -1.68 -3.08 16.73
CA THR A 552 -2.11 -4.17 17.64
C THR A 552 -3.52 -4.67 17.31
N TRP A 553 -4.41 -3.76 16.90
CA TRP A 553 -5.76 -4.09 16.46
C TRP A 553 -5.85 -4.45 14.99
N SER A 554 -4.72 -4.63 14.29
CA SER A 554 -4.69 -5.00 12.87
C SER A 554 -5.48 -4.04 11.97
N ILE A 555 -5.46 -2.75 12.34
CA ILE A 555 -5.98 -1.66 11.52
C ILE A 555 -4.83 -1.15 10.66
N GLU A 556 -5.03 -1.14 9.34
CA GLU A 556 -4.00 -0.75 8.41
C GLU A 556 -3.79 0.78 8.42
N THR A 557 -2.63 1.20 7.90
CA THR A 557 -2.37 2.62 7.67
C THR A 557 -3.42 3.20 6.73
N ASN A 558 -3.84 4.44 6.95
CA ASN A 558 -4.90 5.12 6.20
C ASN A 558 -6.34 4.70 6.52
N GLU A 559 -6.56 3.65 7.31
CA GLU A 559 -7.92 3.26 7.70
C GLU A 559 -8.45 4.19 8.79
N TYR A 560 -7.73 4.33 9.91
CA TYR A 560 -8.15 5.19 11.02
C TYR A 560 -7.41 6.54 11.09
N PHE A 561 -6.08 6.54 10.91
CA PHE A 561 -5.27 7.76 10.79
C PHE A 561 -4.82 7.93 9.34
N ILE A 562 -4.70 9.17 8.87
CA ILE A 562 -4.20 9.50 7.54
C ILE A 562 -2.75 9.00 7.41
N SER A 563 -2.47 8.21 6.37
CA SER A 563 -1.11 7.68 6.16
C SER A 563 -0.16 8.77 5.66
N LEU A 564 0.93 9.03 6.39
CA LEU A 564 1.94 9.99 5.98
C LEU A 564 3.00 9.37 5.05
N GLN A 565 2.92 9.66 3.75
CA GLN A 565 3.86 9.17 2.72
C GLN A 565 4.18 10.23 1.66
N SER A 566 5.44 10.30 1.21
CA SER A 566 5.88 11.18 0.12
C SER A 566 5.21 10.86 -1.21
N SER A 567 4.92 9.59 -1.48
CA SER A 567 4.20 9.17 -2.69
C SER A 567 2.79 9.77 -2.79
N ARG A 568 2.07 9.88 -1.67
CA ARG A 568 0.73 10.49 -1.63
C ARG A 568 0.78 12.00 -1.82
N TRP A 569 1.77 12.68 -1.23
CA TRP A 569 2.03 14.11 -1.46
C TRP A 569 2.29 14.36 -2.94
N ARG A 570 3.19 13.55 -3.52
CA ARG A 570 3.58 13.67 -4.92
C ARG A 570 2.43 13.39 -5.89
N GLU A 571 1.60 12.39 -5.60
CA GLU A 571 0.39 12.09 -6.39
C GLU A 571 -0.63 13.23 -6.32
N MET A 572 -0.91 13.76 -5.13
CA MET A 572 -1.82 14.89 -4.96
C MET A 572 -1.37 16.10 -5.77
N THR A 573 -0.09 16.52 -5.62
CA THR A 573 0.41 17.67 -6.39
C THR A 573 0.43 17.38 -7.89
N SER A 574 0.67 16.11 -8.29
CA SER A 574 0.57 15.70 -9.68
C SER A 574 -0.84 15.93 -10.23
N ASN A 575 -1.88 15.49 -9.51
CA ASN A 575 -3.26 15.67 -9.93
C ASN A 575 -3.65 17.14 -10.02
N GLN A 576 -3.23 17.96 -9.05
CA GLN A 576 -3.42 19.41 -9.08
C GLN A 576 -2.73 20.03 -10.31
N ALA A 577 -1.44 19.75 -10.53
CA ALA A 577 -0.70 20.28 -11.67
C ALA A 577 -1.27 19.79 -13.02
N TYR A 578 -1.68 18.54 -13.09
CA TYR A 578 -2.31 17.95 -14.29
C TYR A 578 -3.60 18.69 -14.64
N SER A 579 -4.42 19.02 -13.63
CA SER A 579 -5.69 19.74 -13.85
C SER A 579 -5.49 21.16 -14.40
N VAL A 580 -4.38 21.82 -14.05
CA VAL A 580 -4.07 23.19 -14.47
C VAL A 580 -3.31 23.24 -15.79
N SER A 581 -2.34 22.33 -15.98
CA SER A 581 -1.29 22.47 -17.00
C SER A 581 -0.98 21.16 -17.76
N GLY A 582 -1.80 20.12 -17.57
CA GLY A 582 -1.69 18.84 -18.24
C GLY A 582 -0.39 18.09 -17.96
N ALA A 583 -0.10 17.08 -18.80
CA ALA A 583 1.07 16.22 -18.64
C ALA A 583 2.41 16.99 -18.70
N GLY A 584 2.47 18.08 -19.49
CA GLY A 584 3.67 18.91 -19.60
C GLY A 584 4.02 19.64 -18.30
N GLY A 585 3.03 20.18 -17.59
CA GLY A 585 3.24 20.79 -16.29
C GLY A 585 3.64 19.78 -15.22
N VAL A 586 3.01 18.59 -15.21
CA VAL A 586 3.43 17.48 -14.34
C VAL A 586 4.86 17.05 -14.64
N GLN A 587 5.26 17.02 -15.92
CA GLN A 587 6.62 16.67 -16.32
C GLN A 587 7.64 17.68 -15.79
N SER A 588 7.34 18.96 -15.88
CA SER A 588 8.18 20.04 -15.35
C SER A 588 8.28 19.98 -13.82
N LEU A 589 7.16 19.76 -13.14
CA LEU A 589 7.10 19.68 -11.67
C LEU A 589 7.82 18.43 -11.13
N LEU A 590 7.48 17.25 -11.65
CA LEU A 590 7.96 15.97 -11.13
C LEU A 590 9.32 15.55 -11.70
N GLN A 591 9.74 16.16 -12.82
CA GLN A 591 10.96 15.83 -13.57
C GLN A 591 11.06 14.33 -13.89
N ASN A 592 9.94 13.71 -14.19
CA ASN A 592 9.85 12.32 -14.63
C ASN A 592 9.82 12.23 -16.16
N LEU A 593 10.09 11.04 -16.72
CA LEU A 593 9.86 10.80 -18.15
C LEU A 593 8.34 10.74 -18.41
N LEU A 594 7.90 11.14 -19.61
CA LEU A 594 6.47 11.11 -19.97
C LEU A 594 5.87 9.71 -19.78
N GLN A 595 6.60 8.66 -20.19
CA GLN A 595 6.18 7.27 -19.96
C GLN A 595 5.98 6.92 -18.47
N THR A 596 6.79 7.50 -17.57
CA THR A 596 6.61 7.32 -16.12
C THR A 596 5.36 8.06 -15.63
N ILE A 597 5.06 9.22 -16.20
CA ILE A 597 3.87 10.02 -15.87
C ILE A 597 2.62 9.27 -16.34
N ASP A 598 2.59 8.83 -17.60
CA ASP A 598 1.47 8.08 -18.18
C ASP A 598 1.17 6.80 -17.38
N LYS A 599 2.21 6.17 -16.82
CA LYS A 599 2.08 4.94 -16.06
C LYS A 599 1.65 5.14 -14.60
N HIS A 600 2.10 6.21 -13.95
CA HIS A 600 2.01 6.35 -12.50
C HIS A 600 1.26 7.58 -12.00
N TYR A 601 1.03 8.58 -12.85
CA TYR A 601 0.59 9.92 -12.48
C TYR A 601 -0.44 10.51 -13.46
N ALA A 602 -0.91 9.72 -14.43
CA ALA A 602 -2.02 10.12 -15.30
C ALA A 602 -3.31 10.13 -14.47
N ASN A 603 -4.06 11.23 -14.50
CA ASN A 603 -5.29 11.36 -13.73
C ASN A 603 -6.32 10.32 -14.17
N GLY A 604 -6.64 9.34 -13.32
CA GLY A 604 -7.55 8.23 -13.65
C GLY A 604 -6.81 6.90 -13.88
N ASP A 605 -7.55 5.83 -14.17
CA ASP A 605 -6.93 4.54 -14.50
C ASP A 605 -6.21 4.67 -15.87
N PRO A 606 -4.92 4.34 -16.00
CA PRO A 606 -4.17 4.52 -17.25
C PRO A 606 -4.79 3.82 -18.47
N ARG A 607 -5.52 2.71 -18.29
CA ARG A 607 -6.27 2.06 -19.38
C ARG A 607 -7.53 2.83 -19.69
N LEU A 608 -8.33 3.20 -18.69
CA LEU A 608 -9.53 4.01 -18.91
C LEU A 608 -9.18 5.37 -19.53
N ASN A 609 -8.08 5.99 -19.13
CA ASN A 609 -7.61 7.25 -19.70
C ASN A 609 -7.20 7.11 -21.16
N ARG A 610 -6.53 6.02 -21.55
CA ARG A 610 -6.23 5.74 -22.95
C ARG A 610 -7.48 5.53 -23.78
N VAL A 611 -8.48 4.85 -23.21
CA VAL A 611 -9.80 4.67 -23.83
C VAL A 611 -10.52 6.01 -23.97
N ILE A 612 -10.57 6.82 -22.91
CA ILE A 612 -11.18 8.17 -22.90
C ILE A 612 -10.48 9.09 -23.90
N VAL A 613 -9.14 9.09 -23.96
CA VAL A 613 -8.35 9.90 -24.91
C VAL A 613 -8.58 9.43 -26.34
N SER A 614 -8.60 8.12 -26.59
CA SER A 614 -8.90 7.58 -27.92
C SER A 614 -10.33 7.91 -28.36
N GLN A 615 -11.29 7.83 -27.45
CA GLN A 615 -12.68 8.24 -27.66
C GLN A 615 -12.77 9.75 -27.97
N ALA A 616 -12.10 10.59 -27.18
CA ALA A 616 -12.08 12.03 -27.37
C ALA A 616 -11.41 12.43 -28.71
N LEU A 617 -10.32 11.78 -29.11
CA LEU A 617 -9.68 11.99 -30.42
C LEU A 617 -10.62 11.63 -31.57
N GLN A 618 -11.35 10.52 -31.49
CA GLN A 618 -12.35 10.15 -32.49
C GLN A 618 -13.52 11.13 -32.54
N VAL A 619 -13.94 11.68 -31.40
CA VAL A 619 -14.96 12.76 -31.37
C VAL A 619 -14.41 13.99 -32.09
N ILE A 620 -13.17 14.38 -31.83
CA ILE A 620 -12.52 15.53 -32.46
C ILE A 620 -12.36 15.34 -33.97
N GLU A 621 -12.01 14.15 -34.43
CA GLU A 621 -11.93 13.83 -35.87
C GLU A 621 -13.28 13.90 -36.59
N LEU A 622 -14.38 13.70 -35.86
CA LEU A 622 -15.75 13.76 -36.38
C LEU A 622 -16.40 15.13 -36.19
N LEU A 623 -15.69 16.11 -35.60
CA LEU A 623 -16.15 17.49 -35.55
C LEU A 623 -15.88 18.17 -36.90
N ASP A 624 -16.94 18.47 -37.64
CA ASP A 624 -16.92 19.35 -38.81
C ASP A 624 -18.05 20.39 -38.74
N GLU A 625 -18.18 21.26 -39.75
CA GLU A 625 -19.20 22.32 -39.78
C GLU A 625 -20.65 21.77 -39.75
N ASP A 626 -20.84 20.52 -40.15
CA ASP A 626 -22.15 19.85 -40.25
C ASP A 626 -22.44 18.89 -39.08
N THR A 627 -21.43 18.48 -38.31
CA THR A 627 -21.53 17.50 -37.21
C THR A 627 -21.24 18.15 -35.86
N GLY A 628 -22.31 18.47 -35.12
CA GLY A 628 -22.21 19.05 -33.78
C GLY A 628 -21.60 18.08 -32.75
N LEU A 629 -21.05 18.64 -31.66
CA LEU A 629 -20.37 17.87 -30.60
C LEU A 629 -21.19 16.71 -30.03
N GLU A 630 -22.49 16.89 -29.82
CA GLU A 630 -23.35 15.83 -29.28
C GLU A 630 -23.61 14.73 -30.31
N GLN A 631 -23.73 15.05 -31.60
CA GLN A 631 -23.82 14.05 -32.67
C GLN A 631 -22.50 13.29 -32.85
N ALA A 632 -21.35 13.96 -32.78
CA ALA A 632 -20.05 13.31 -32.85
C ALA A 632 -19.86 12.32 -31.68
N LYS A 633 -20.29 12.69 -30.46
CA LYS A 633 -20.30 11.78 -29.30
C LYS A 633 -21.22 10.57 -29.52
N GLU A 634 -22.43 10.78 -30.05
CA GLU A 634 -23.37 9.68 -30.36
C GLU A 634 -22.80 8.74 -31.42
N ILE A 635 -22.14 9.26 -32.46
CA ILE A 635 -21.49 8.46 -33.51
C ILE A 635 -20.34 7.63 -32.93
N VAL A 636 -19.48 8.24 -32.09
CA VAL A 636 -18.37 7.54 -31.45
C VAL A 636 -18.86 6.47 -30.46
N ALA A 637 -19.90 6.79 -29.68
CA ALA A 637 -20.53 5.83 -28.77
C ALA A 637 -21.17 4.65 -29.53
N ALA A 638 -21.83 4.91 -30.66
CA ALA A 638 -22.39 3.87 -31.54
C ALA A 638 -21.30 3.04 -32.26
N LYS A 639 -20.09 3.59 -32.45
CA LYS A 639 -18.97 2.96 -33.13
C LYS A 639 -18.11 2.07 -32.21
N LEU A 640 -18.04 2.37 -30.91
CA LEU A 640 -17.07 1.75 -29.98
C LEU A 640 -17.63 0.64 -29.07
N GLY A 641 -18.91 0.29 -29.20
CA GLY A 641 -19.52 -0.79 -28.41
C GLY A 641 -20.37 -1.74 -29.26
N ILE A 642 -20.30 -3.03 -28.95
CA ILE A 642 -21.32 -3.97 -29.42
C ILE A 642 -22.56 -3.72 -28.57
N SER A 643 -23.64 -3.22 -29.17
CA SER A 643 -24.90 -2.98 -28.45
C SER A 643 -25.35 -4.23 -27.69
N MET A 644 -25.74 -4.06 -26.43
CA MET A 644 -26.09 -5.17 -25.53
C MET A 644 -27.60 -5.39 -25.50
N LEU A 645 -28.01 -6.66 -25.57
CA LEU A 645 -29.38 -7.09 -25.33
C LEU A 645 -29.62 -7.23 -23.83
N THR A 646 -30.74 -6.72 -23.37
CA THR A 646 -31.20 -6.93 -22.00
C THR A 646 -31.55 -8.40 -21.78
N HIS A 647 -31.58 -8.82 -20.50
CA HIS A 647 -31.95 -10.19 -20.12
C HIS A 647 -33.33 -10.60 -20.68
N ASP A 648 -34.32 -9.70 -20.65
CA ASP A 648 -35.68 -10.00 -21.11
C ASP A 648 -35.78 -10.12 -22.64
N GLU A 649 -35.10 -9.24 -23.38
CA GLU A 649 -35.00 -9.33 -24.84
C GLU A 649 -34.28 -10.61 -25.28
N TRP A 650 -33.23 -10.99 -24.55
CA TRP A 650 -32.49 -12.20 -24.81
C TRP A 650 -33.31 -13.46 -24.54
N LYS A 651 -34.02 -13.50 -23.41
CA LYS A 651 -34.91 -14.61 -23.07
C LYS A 651 -36.01 -14.79 -24.11
N LYS A 652 -36.63 -13.70 -24.56
CA LYS A 652 -37.61 -13.72 -25.65
C LYS A 652 -37.03 -14.31 -26.94
N LYS A 653 -35.83 -13.90 -27.34
CA LYS A 653 -35.13 -14.48 -28.51
C LYS A 653 -34.75 -15.95 -28.33
N GLN A 654 -34.43 -16.39 -27.12
CA GLN A 654 -34.17 -17.80 -26.85
C GLN A 654 -35.45 -18.64 -27.00
N GLU A 655 -36.58 -18.13 -26.52
CA GLU A 655 -37.89 -18.79 -26.58
C GLU A 655 -38.44 -18.82 -28.01
N GLU A 656 -38.35 -17.71 -28.75
CA GLU A 656 -38.92 -17.55 -30.09
C GLU A 656 -38.01 -18.11 -31.20
N GLU A 657 -36.69 -17.89 -31.11
CA GLU A 657 -35.75 -18.18 -32.21
C GLU A 657 -34.72 -19.27 -31.89
N ARG A 658 -34.75 -19.83 -30.67
CA ARG A 658 -33.67 -20.71 -30.14
C ARG A 658 -32.29 -20.10 -30.29
N ALA A 659 -32.21 -18.78 -30.11
CA ALA A 659 -30.98 -18.00 -30.27
C ALA A 659 -29.86 -18.52 -29.35
N LYS A 660 -28.62 -18.53 -29.86
CA LYS A 660 -27.41 -18.93 -29.13
C LYS A 660 -26.34 -17.85 -29.24
N THR A 661 -25.47 -17.78 -28.24
CA THR A 661 -24.21 -17.03 -28.32
C THR A 661 -23.12 -17.89 -28.92
N ASN A 662 -22.22 -17.24 -29.65
CA ASN A 662 -21.01 -17.83 -30.19
C ASN A 662 -19.98 -18.11 -29.06
N PRO A 663 -18.78 -18.63 -29.37
CA PRO A 663 -17.74 -18.90 -28.36
C PRO A 663 -17.28 -17.68 -27.57
N ASN A 664 -17.26 -16.46 -28.13
CA ASN A 664 -16.91 -15.25 -27.39
C ASN A 664 -18.08 -14.60 -26.65
N GLY A 665 -19.23 -15.28 -26.56
CA GLY A 665 -20.37 -14.83 -25.76
C GLY A 665 -21.26 -13.79 -26.43
N ILE A 666 -21.07 -13.55 -27.73
CA ILE A 666 -21.83 -12.57 -28.51
C ILE A 666 -22.88 -13.28 -29.36
N HIS A 667 -24.05 -12.66 -29.50
CA HIS A 667 -25.11 -13.11 -30.40
C HIS A 667 -24.99 -12.39 -31.75
N CYS A 668 -25.19 -13.10 -32.86
CA CYS A 668 -25.33 -12.50 -34.18
C CYS A 668 -26.19 -13.37 -35.08
N ASN A 669 -26.62 -12.82 -36.22
CA ASN A 669 -27.37 -13.54 -37.26
C ASN A 669 -26.47 -14.40 -38.18
N GLY A 670 -25.19 -14.55 -37.86
CA GLY A 670 -24.22 -15.32 -38.64
C GLY A 670 -23.71 -14.64 -39.92
N GLN A 671 -24.18 -13.43 -40.24
CA GLN A 671 -23.77 -12.65 -41.41
C GLN A 671 -22.92 -11.45 -40.97
N GLN A 672 -21.66 -11.41 -41.41
CA GLN A 672 -20.77 -10.28 -41.18
C GLN A 672 -21.28 -9.02 -41.90
N ASN A 673 -21.42 -7.93 -41.15
CA ASN A 673 -21.79 -6.61 -41.65
C ASN A 673 -20.85 -5.57 -41.03
N ILE A 674 -19.74 -5.25 -41.71
CA ILE A 674 -18.75 -4.26 -41.26
C ILE A 674 -18.92 -2.97 -42.07
N ALA A 675 -19.14 -1.85 -41.38
CA ALA A 675 -19.28 -0.54 -42.02
C ALA A 675 -17.95 -0.09 -42.66
N GLY A 676 -17.95 0.21 -43.96
CA GLY A 676 -16.78 0.72 -44.69
C GLY A 676 -15.63 -0.26 -44.93
N GLY A 677 -15.78 -1.55 -44.57
CA GLY A 677 -14.75 -2.60 -44.72
C GLY A 677 -15.13 -3.72 -45.69
N LYS A 678 -14.16 -4.57 -46.05
CA LYS A 678 -14.43 -5.82 -46.79
C LYS A 678 -14.98 -6.88 -45.84
N ASN A 679 -16.15 -7.44 -46.15
CA ASN A 679 -16.65 -8.64 -45.47
C ASN A 679 -15.83 -9.86 -45.91
N THR A 680 -14.83 -10.23 -45.11
CA THR A 680 -13.86 -11.31 -45.38
C THR A 680 -14.47 -12.71 -45.32
N GLN A 681 -15.59 -12.88 -44.61
CA GLN A 681 -16.33 -14.15 -44.53
C GLN A 681 -16.78 -14.68 -45.91
N ARG A 682 -16.85 -13.83 -46.96
CA ARG A 682 -17.34 -14.21 -48.29
C ARG A 682 -16.30 -14.89 -49.19
N GLU A 683 -15.00 -14.63 -49.10
CA GLU A 683 -14.04 -15.22 -50.06
C GLU A 683 -13.89 -16.74 -49.84
N THR A 684 -13.77 -17.18 -48.58
CA THR A 684 -13.61 -18.61 -48.23
C THR A 684 -14.91 -19.40 -48.39
N ASN A 685 -16.06 -18.83 -48.04
CA ASN A 685 -17.37 -19.48 -48.20
C ASN A 685 -17.83 -19.52 -49.66
N ASN A 686 -17.54 -18.49 -50.47
CA ASN A 686 -17.83 -18.50 -51.91
C ASN A 686 -16.92 -19.51 -52.65
N ALA A 687 -15.67 -19.68 -52.22
CA ALA A 687 -14.77 -20.69 -52.78
C ALA A 687 -15.24 -22.13 -52.50
N MET A 688 -15.86 -22.39 -51.34
CA MET A 688 -16.33 -23.72 -50.94
C MET A 688 -17.82 -24.00 -51.27
N LYS A 689 -18.61 -23.01 -51.67
CA LYS A 689 -20.06 -23.11 -51.96
C LYS A 689 -20.89 -23.73 -50.81
N LEU A 690 -20.43 -23.59 -49.56
CA LEU A 690 -21.11 -24.08 -48.37
C LEU A 690 -21.59 -22.91 -47.51
N GLN A 691 -22.81 -23.02 -46.98
CA GLN A 691 -23.39 -22.02 -46.08
C GLN A 691 -22.88 -22.28 -44.65
N LEU A 692 -21.67 -21.81 -44.33
CA LEU A 692 -21.04 -21.98 -43.02
C LEU A 692 -21.31 -20.77 -42.10
N SER A 693 -21.49 -21.05 -40.80
CA SER A 693 -21.59 -20.03 -39.75
C SER A 693 -20.29 -19.23 -39.61
N CYS A 694 -20.39 -17.93 -39.29
CA CYS A 694 -19.23 -17.07 -39.08
C CYS A 694 -18.32 -17.60 -37.97
N ALA A 695 -17.02 -17.74 -38.27
CA ALA A 695 -15.99 -18.16 -37.31
C ALA A 695 -15.02 -17.02 -36.95
N GLU A 696 -15.23 -15.81 -37.48
CA GLU A 696 -14.38 -14.63 -37.29
C GLU A 696 -14.79 -13.88 -36.01
N TYR A 697 -14.73 -14.57 -34.87
CA TYR A 697 -15.26 -14.05 -33.61
C TYR A 697 -14.50 -12.82 -33.11
N ASP A 698 -13.21 -12.71 -33.44
CA ASP A 698 -12.38 -11.55 -33.15
C ASP A 698 -12.86 -10.27 -33.86
N MET A 699 -13.55 -10.40 -34.99
CA MET A 699 -14.10 -9.28 -35.76
C MET A 699 -15.49 -8.85 -35.30
N CYS A 700 -16.09 -9.49 -34.29
CA CYS A 700 -17.43 -9.16 -33.81
C CYS A 700 -17.57 -7.70 -33.37
N HIS A 701 -16.50 -7.09 -32.83
CA HIS A 701 -16.50 -5.69 -32.40
C HIS A 701 -16.69 -4.67 -33.53
N LYS A 702 -16.38 -5.03 -34.79
CA LYS A 702 -16.63 -4.18 -35.99
C LYS A 702 -17.94 -4.53 -36.71
N CYS A 703 -18.68 -5.53 -36.23
CA CYS A 703 -19.83 -6.09 -36.93
C CYS A 703 -21.15 -5.54 -36.39
N GLN A 704 -21.92 -4.84 -37.23
CA GLN A 704 -23.23 -4.29 -36.86
C GLN A 704 -24.26 -5.37 -36.49
N SER A 705 -24.10 -6.59 -37.01
CA SER A 705 -24.94 -7.74 -36.68
C SER A 705 -24.65 -8.32 -35.30
N ALA A 706 -23.55 -7.94 -34.66
CA ALA A 706 -23.17 -8.42 -33.35
C ALA A 706 -23.97 -7.70 -32.26
N LYS A 707 -24.49 -8.47 -31.31
CA LYS A 707 -25.17 -8.01 -30.12
C LYS A 707 -24.58 -8.72 -28.89
N ALA A 708 -24.12 -7.95 -27.92
CA ALA A 708 -23.71 -8.51 -26.63
C ALA A 708 -24.96 -8.95 -25.85
N VAL A 709 -24.79 -9.78 -24.82
CA VAL A 709 -25.90 -10.34 -24.07
C VAL A 709 -25.64 -10.16 -22.58
N ASP A 710 -26.54 -9.45 -21.90
CA ASP A 710 -26.49 -9.24 -20.44
C ASP A 710 -26.93 -10.51 -19.67
N GLU A 711 -26.14 -11.56 -19.78
CA GLU A 711 -26.34 -12.86 -19.14
C GLU A 711 -25.01 -13.40 -18.61
N THR A 712 -25.01 -13.91 -17.38
CA THR A 712 -23.80 -14.33 -16.65
C THR A 712 -22.90 -15.28 -17.46
N GLN A 713 -23.48 -16.27 -18.15
CA GLN A 713 -22.70 -17.22 -18.96
C GLN A 713 -22.11 -16.59 -20.22
N SER A 714 -22.81 -15.65 -20.83
CA SER A 714 -22.38 -14.96 -22.05
C SER A 714 -21.25 -13.97 -21.73
N ILE A 715 -21.37 -13.22 -20.63
CA ILE A 715 -20.29 -12.36 -20.12
C ILE A 715 -19.09 -13.17 -19.65
N TYR A 716 -19.28 -14.34 -19.01
CA TYR A 716 -18.18 -15.22 -18.62
C TYR A 716 -17.36 -15.72 -19.83
N LYS A 717 -18.02 -16.05 -20.95
CA LYS A 717 -17.33 -16.38 -22.22
C LYS A 717 -16.56 -15.19 -22.77
N LEU A 718 -17.12 -13.98 -22.73
CA LEU A 718 -16.47 -12.77 -23.24
C LEU A 718 -15.21 -12.42 -22.43
N ILE A 719 -15.30 -12.46 -21.09
CA ILE A 719 -14.14 -12.31 -20.18
C ILE A 719 -13.06 -13.35 -20.52
N SER A 720 -13.48 -14.61 -20.71
CA SER A 720 -12.55 -15.70 -21.08
C SER A 720 -11.88 -15.45 -22.43
N PHE A 721 -12.62 -14.91 -23.42
CA PHE A 721 -12.08 -14.61 -24.75
C PHE A 721 -11.09 -13.45 -24.72
N ILE A 722 -11.39 -12.38 -23.98
CA ILE A 722 -10.46 -11.27 -23.74
C ILE A 722 -9.18 -11.77 -23.06
N ASP A 723 -9.28 -12.66 -22.07
CA ASP A 723 -8.10 -13.22 -21.41
C ASP A 723 -7.23 -14.06 -22.37
N VAL A 724 -7.85 -14.80 -23.30
CA VAL A 724 -7.12 -15.53 -24.35
C VAL A 724 -6.46 -14.57 -25.34
N LEU A 725 -7.13 -13.50 -25.78
CA LEU A 725 -6.51 -12.47 -26.64
C LEU A 725 -5.30 -11.82 -25.96
N LYS A 726 -5.41 -11.51 -24.66
CA LYS A 726 -4.29 -11.00 -23.85
C LYS A 726 -3.14 -11.99 -23.74
N GLU A 727 -3.41 -13.29 -23.65
CA GLU A 727 -2.36 -14.31 -23.71
C GLU A 727 -1.68 -14.34 -25.08
N ALA A 728 -2.46 -14.23 -26.16
CA ALA A 728 -1.96 -14.22 -27.53
C ALA A 728 -1.00 -13.06 -27.80
N VAL A 729 -1.31 -11.86 -27.32
CA VAL A 729 -0.39 -10.70 -27.40
C VAL A 729 0.95 -10.96 -26.72
N ASN A 730 0.95 -11.66 -25.58
CA ASN A 730 2.18 -11.93 -24.84
C ASN A 730 3.05 -12.98 -25.56
N LEU A 731 2.45 -13.91 -26.28
CA LEU A 731 3.16 -14.95 -27.04
C LEU A 731 3.65 -14.46 -28.41
N TYR A 732 2.97 -13.47 -29.01
CA TYR A 732 3.28 -12.92 -30.34
C TYR A 732 3.44 -11.38 -30.30
N PRO A 733 4.61 -10.88 -29.86
CA PRO A 733 4.83 -9.44 -29.63
C PRO A 733 4.78 -8.56 -30.89
N ASN A 734 4.85 -9.14 -32.09
CA ASN A 734 4.92 -8.39 -33.34
C ASN A 734 3.54 -8.00 -33.91
N ALA A 735 2.44 -8.48 -33.31
CA ALA A 735 1.05 -8.22 -33.74
C ALA A 735 0.31 -7.24 -32.79
N GLN A 736 1.05 -6.40 -32.07
CA GLN A 736 0.52 -5.68 -30.90
C GLN A 736 -0.65 -4.75 -31.23
N GLU A 737 -0.54 -3.85 -32.21
CA GLU A 737 -1.47 -2.71 -32.31
C GLU A 737 -2.93 -3.14 -32.58
N GLU A 738 -3.14 -4.04 -33.55
CA GLU A 738 -4.48 -4.48 -33.95
C GLU A 738 -5.17 -5.37 -32.89
N VAL A 739 -4.40 -6.18 -32.16
CA VAL A 739 -4.97 -7.03 -31.11
C VAL A 739 -5.31 -6.22 -29.86
N HIS A 740 -4.54 -5.16 -29.56
CA HIS A 740 -4.89 -4.22 -28.49
C HIS A 740 -6.18 -3.45 -28.80
N GLU A 741 -6.40 -3.04 -30.06
CA GLU A 741 -7.66 -2.44 -30.51
C GLU A 741 -8.85 -3.39 -30.25
N ARG A 742 -8.70 -4.67 -30.63
CA ARG A 742 -9.72 -5.71 -30.40
C ARG A 742 -10.03 -5.90 -28.92
N ILE A 743 -9.00 -6.00 -28.08
CA ILE A 743 -9.16 -6.15 -26.63
C ILE A 743 -9.93 -4.96 -26.05
N ALA A 744 -9.54 -3.74 -26.40
CA ALA A 744 -10.19 -2.53 -25.90
C ALA A 744 -11.67 -2.49 -26.27
N ALA A 745 -12.03 -2.84 -27.52
CA ALA A 745 -13.43 -2.82 -27.97
C ALA A 745 -14.30 -3.85 -27.23
N PHE A 746 -13.76 -5.04 -26.94
CA PHE A 746 -14.48 -6.05 -26.15
C PHE A 746 -14.54 -5.68 -24.65
N GLU A 747 -13.54 -4.99 -24.11
CA GLU A 747 -13.57 -4.46 -22.74
C GLU A 747 -14.64 -3.37 -22.58
N VAL A 748 -14.75 -2.44 -23.53
CA VAL A 748 -15.84 -1.44 -23.55
C VAL A 748 -17.21 -2.12 -23.61
N THR A 749 -17.32 -3.24 -24.33
CA THR A 749 -18.56 -4.03 -24.37
C THR A 749 -18.90 -4.65 -22.99
N LEU A 750 -17.90 -5.00 -22.17
CA LEU A 750 -18.14 -5.52 -20.81
C LEU A 750 -18.71 -4.46 -19.86
N ASP A 751 -18.34 -3.19 -20.04
CA ASP A 751 -18.84 -2.08 -19.20
C ASP A 751 -20.35 -1.88 -19.33
N GLY A 752 -20.95 -2.37 -20.42
CA GLY A 752 -22.41 -2.36 -20.62
C GLY A 752 -23.17 -3.42 -19.83
N ALA A 753 -22.51 -4.40 -19.23
CA ALA A 753 -23.17 -5.47 -18.47
C ALA A 753 -23.72 -4.95 -17.13
N SER A 754 -24.87 -5.47 -16.71
CA SER A 754 -25.39 -5.14 -15.39
C SER A 754 -24.46 -5.66 -14.29
N LYS A 755 -24.38 -4.91 -13.19
CA LYS A 755 -23.42 -5.17 -12.11
C LYS A 755 -23.51 -6.60 -11.57
N ASP A 756 -24.72 -7.10 -11.33
CA ASP A 756 -24.94 -8.45 -10.81
C ASP A 756 -24.49 -9.55 -11.79
N VAL A 757 -24.70 -9.31 -13.10
CA VAL A 757 -24.26 -10.23 -14.17
C VAL A 757 -22.74 -10.25 -14.28
N TYR A 758 -22.10 -9.08 -14.27
CA TYR A 758 -20.64 -8.97 -14.31
C TYR A 758 -19.99 -9.62 -13.09
N ASP A 759 -20.49 -9.32 -11.89
CA ASP A 759 -19.99 -9.89 -10.64
C ASP A 759 -20.16 -11.42 -10.63
N GLY A 760 -21.32 -11.93 -11.06
CA GLY A 760 -21.56 -13.37 -11.22
C GLY A 760 -20.60 -14.03 -12.22
N ALA A 761 -20.32 -13.38 -13.35
CA ALA A 761 -19.41 -13.88 -14.38
C ALA A 761 -17.95 -13.88 -13.88
N MET A 762 -17.56 -12.83 -13.15
CA MET A 762 -16.25 -12.72 -12.53
C MET A 762 -16.04 -13.77 -11.43
N VAL A 763 -17.08 -14.08 -10.65
CA VAL A 763 -17.06 -15.19 -9.69
C VAL A 763 -16.79 -16.52 -10.41
N LEU A 764 -17.50 -16.82 -11.51
CA LEU A 764 -17.27 -18.02 -12.31
C LEU A 764 -15.86 -18.08 -12.89
N PHE A 765 -15.35 -16.97 -13.41
CA PHE A 765 -13.99 -16.88 -13.95
C PHE A 765 -12.93 -17.11 -12.86
N ASN A 766 -13.10 -16.51 -11.70
CA ASN A 766 -12.19 -16.67 -10.57
C ASN A 766 -12.22 -18.10 -10.00
N GLN A 767 -13.39 -18.74 -9.96
CA GLN A 767 -13.57 -20.10 -9.46
C GLN A 767 -13.06 -21.16 -10.46
N ASN A 768 -13.48 -21.08 -11.72
CA ASN A 768 -13.31 -22.15 -12.70
C ASN A 768 -12.20 -21.89 -13.70
N GLY A 769 -11.62 -20.68 -13.73
CA GLY A 769 -10.73 -20.26 -14.80
C GLY A 769 -11.50 -19.92 -16.08
N ARG A 770 -10.90 -20.18 -17.25
CA ARG A 770 -11.54 -19.87 -18.54
C ARG A 770 -12.75 -20.77 -18.81
N HIS A 771 -13.74 -20.20 -19.49
CA HIS A 771 -14.88 -20.96 -19.95
C HIS A 771 -14.42 -22.11 -20.88
N PRO A 772 -14.86 -23.38 -20.69
CA PRO A 772 -14.37 -24.55 -21.44
C PRO A 772 -14.57 -24.53 -22.97
N ARG A 773 -15.27 -23.52 -23.50
CA ARG A 773 -15.55 -23.34 -24.93
C ARG A 773 -14.64 -22.29 -25.57
N VAL A 774 -13.77 -21.68 -24.77
CA VAL A 774 -12.84 -20.63 -25.21
C VAL A 774 -11.44 -21.18 -25.04
N SER A 775 -10.73 -21.35 -26.16
CA SER A 775 -9.36 -21.86 -26.22
C SER A 775 -8.44 -20.90 -26.96
N MET A 776 -7.13 -21.12 -26.84
CA MET A 776 -6.10 -20.36 -27.53
C MET A 776 -6.28 -20.34 -29.06
N ASP A 777 -6.82 -21.41 -29.64
CA ASP A 777 -7.06 -21.52 -31.09
C ASP A 777 -7.97 -20.40 -31.61
N HIS A 778 -8.89 -19.92 -30.77
CA HIS A 778 -9.79 -18.82 -31.12
C HIS A 778 -9.08 -17.47 -31.23
N ALA A 779 -7.93 -17.29 -30.55
CA ALA A 779 -7.10 -16.09 -30.66
C ALA A 779 -5.96 -16.25 -31.68
N ILE A 780 -5.46 -17.46 -31.92
CA ILE A 780 -4.42 -17.72 -32.93
C ILE A 780 -4.96 -17.45 -34.35
N LEU A 781 -6.24 -17.80 -34.62
CA LEU A 781 -6.91 -17.43 -35.87
C LEU A 781 -6.99 -15.92 -36.10
N ALA A 782 -7.01 -15.14 -35.02
CA ALA A 782 -7.05 -13.69 -35.04
C ALA A 782 -5.68 -13.06 -35.40
N LEU A 783 -4.58 -13.78 -35.14
CA LEU A 783 -3.20 -13.30 -35.31
C LEU A 783 -2.57 -13.61 -36.68
N HIS A 784 -3.08 -14.61 -37.39
CA HIS A 784 -2.49 -15.11 -38.65
C HIS A 784 -3.25 -14.68 -39.92
N ARG A 785 -4.03 -13.59 -39.84
CA ARG A 785 -4.83 -13.06 -40.95
C ARG A 785 -4.24 -11.78 -41.53
#